data_AF-A0A9W2V1T9-F1
#
_entry.id   AF-A0A9W2V1T9-F1
#
_cell.length_a   1.000
_cell.length_b   1.000
_cell.length_c   1.000
_cell.angle_alpha   90.00
_cell.angle_beta   90.00
_cell.angle_gamma   90.00
#
_symmetry.space_group_name_H-M   'P 1'
#
loop_
_entity.id
_entity.type
_entity.pdbx_description
1 polymer ?
#
loop_
_entity_poly.entity_id
_entity_poly.type
_entity_poly.pdbx_seq_one_letter_code
_entity_poly.pdbx_strand_id
1 'polypeptide(L)'
;MSTVVAQSLHVFGLRSHVANNIFFFDEQIIIFPSGNHCVKYNVDQKWQKFIPGSDKSQGMLALSISPNRRYLAISEIVQEKPVITIYELSSIPCRKRKILNNFDFPVQRFISMAFSPDSKYLLTQTSPPESNLVYWLWEKQKVMAIIRTDSQNNAVYQVSFNPQDNTQVCVTGNGIFKLLRFAEGTLKQTNFQRGEPQNYLAHTWVSEDKIIVGTDTGKLFLFESGDQRWETSIMVKEPTSETGNLEVIRESESLIQFPTISSPVPSYEQVMMASNNSQLAMPQVFAIAAYSKGFACAAGPGRVLLFEKMEEKDIYRESREIRIPTDPQSNERSQSDKQDVLCMCFSPSEETLVVSTSKNQLYSITMSLTEISKGEPAHFEYLMYPLHSAAITGLATCIRKPFIATCSLDRSVRIWNYESNTLELFKEYQEEAYAISLHPSGHFVVVGFADKLRLMNLLIDDIRSFKEYSVRGCRECSFSNGGHLFAAVSGNVIHIFATTSLENISNLKGHTGKVRSVVWNADDSKLISCGTDGAVYEWNLSSGKRETECVLKSCSYNCVTVSPDAKIIFAVGSDQTLKEIADSSILREISAFDVVYTAIVISHSGRMMFVGTSVGTIRAMKYPLPLQKEFNEYQAHAGPITKMLLTFDDQFLLTVAEDGCLFTWKVFDKDGRGIKREREVGFAEEVLITKTDMEEKAQIMLELKTRVEELKMENEYQLRLKDMNYSEKIKELTDKFLQEMESLKTKNQVLKTEKEKQDVFHRERIDDLLDKQSQELQDLECCNNQKLLLEYEKYQELQLKSQRMQEEYEKQLRDNDETKSQALEELTEFYEAKLQEKTTLLEEAQEDVRQQLREFEETKKQIEEDEDREIQDIKTKYEKKLRDEKESNLRLKGETGIMRKKFSSLQKEVEERTNDIESLKREQVKLQGVIKSLEKDILGLKREIQERDETIQDKEKRIYDLKKKNQELEKFKFVLDYKIKELKKQIEPREDEIKVMKEQIQEMEAELERFHKQNTQLELNIMELWQKLRATDQEMHRERQKERDLEALVRRFKTDLHNCVAYIQEPRLLKEKVRALFEKYVQRADMVEIAGLNTDLQQEYARQREHLERNLATLRKKVVKESELRRTDYVRIMQENVSLIKEINELRRELKFTRSQVYDLEAALKLTKKIRPQDVPETVPSEAMPSIAPTMRLNEQQETGRIIEMQRLEIQRLREQIQEQEQVPGFHPLSVVRLPSLLESEVDFEVQTK
;
A
#
# COMPACT_ATOMS: atom_id res chain seq x y z
N MET A 1 1.62 -44.00 -6.62
CA MET A 1 2.68 -43.57 -5.68
C MET A 1 3.50 -42.53 -6.38
N SER A 2 3.34 -41.30 -5.94
CA SER A 2 3.62 -40.10 -6.69
C SER A 2 5.09 -39.68 -6.63
N THR A 3 5.48 -38.99 -7.68
CA THR A 3 6.81 -38.43 -7.92
C THR A 3 6.82 -37.02 -7.32
N VAL A 4 7.90 -36.59 -6.67
CA VAL A 4 7.90 -35.27 -6.02
C VAL A 4 8.24 -34.16 -6.98
N VAL A 5 7.57 -33.03 -6.76
CA VAL A 5 7.73 -31.81 -7.52
C VAL A 5 8.17 -30.70 -6.57
N ALA A 6 9.28 -30.06 -6.93
CA ALA A 6 9.68 -28.79 -6.34
C ALA A 6 9.28 -27.67 -7.31
N GLN A 7 8.56 -26.67 -6.80
CA GLN A 7 8.15 -25.51 -7.58
C GLN A 7 8.74 -24.23 -6.96
N SER A 8 9.42 -23.42 -7.76
CA SER A 8 9.94 -22.12 -7.33
C SER A 8 8.79 -21.21 -6.89
N LEU A 9 8.83 -20.73 -5.65
CA LEU A 9 7.80 -19.85 -5.07
C LEU A 9 8.25 -18.39 -5.06
N HIS A 10 9.46 -18.14 -4.55
CA HIS A 10 10.00 -16.79 -4.37
C HIS A 10 11.52 -16.83 -4.50
N VAL A 11 12.11 -15.72 -4.97
CA VAL A 11 13.56 -15.52 -5.00
C VAL A 11 13.95 -14.16 -4.45
N PHE A 12 15.02 -14.15 -3.66
CA PHE A 12 15.73 -12.95 -3.25
C PHE A 12 17.11 -12.95 -3.90
N GLY A 13 17.36 -12.01 -4.82
CA GLY A 13 18.66 -11.86 -5.46
C GLY A 13 18.55 -11.24 -6.84
N LEU A 14 19.61 -10.55 -7.26
CA LEU A 14 19.76 -9.95 -8.58
C LEU A 14 21.13 -10.35 -9.14
N ARG A 15 21.20 -10.67 -10.42
CA ARG A 15 22.49 -10.80 -11.12
C ARG A 15 22.83 -9.52 -11.87
N SER A 16 23.56 -8.62 -11.21
CA SER A 16 23.94 -7.33 -11.79
C SER A 16 24.85 -7.45 -13.02
N HIS A 17 25.68 -8.50 -13.10
CA HIS A 17 26.60 -8.75 -14.21
C HIS A 17 25.93 -9.09 -15.56
N VAL A 18 24.62 -9.33 -15.58
CA VAL A 18 23.89 -9.57 -16.83
C VAL A 18 23.73 -8.24 -17.56
N ALA A 19 24.11 -8.17 -18.83
CA ALA A 19 23.94 -6.95 -19.63
C ALA A 19 22.45 -6.65 -19.82
N ASN A 20 22.06 -5.38 -19.67
CA ASN A 20 20.67 -4.90 -19.66
C ASN A 20 19.78 -5.69 -18.69
N ASN A 21 20.15 -5.68 -17.40
CA ASN A 21 19.52 -6.51 -16.38
C ASN A 21 18.14 -6.04 -15.88
N ILE A 22 17.60 -4.90 -16.30
CA ILE A 22 16.27 -4.44 -15.87
C ILE A 22 15.47 -3.95 -17.07
N PHE A 23 14.19 -4.35 -17.13
CA PHE A 23 13.21 -3.80 -18.06
C PHE A 23 11.83 -3.67 -17.43
N PHE A 24 11.05 -2.67 -17.84
CA PHE A 24 9.62 -2.64 -17.58
C PHE A 24 8.86 -3.49 -18.62
N PHE A 25 7.98 -4.38 -18.15
CA PHE A 25 7.03 -5.12 -18.98
C PHE A 25 5.74 -4.32 -19.18
N ASP A 26 5.18 -3.77 -18.10
CA ASP A 26 4.09 -2.79 -18.07
C ASP A 26 4.43 -1.72 -17.01
N GLU A 27 3.47 -0.89 -16.57
CA GLU A 27 3.72 0.14 -15.54
C GLU A 27 4.09 -0.45 -14.17
N GLN A 28 3.56 -1.64 -13.84
CA GLN A 28 3.68 -2.24 -12.50
C GLN A 28 4.63 -3.43 -12.46
N ILE A 29 4.96 -4.04 -13.61
CA ILE A 29 5.73 -5.27 -13.71
C ILE A 29 7.10 -4.97 -14.28
N ILE A 30 8.12 -5.31 -13.52
CA ILE A 30 9.53 -5.28 -13.92
C ILE A 30 10.04 -6.69 -14.21
N ILE A 31 11.05 -6.79 -15.08
CA ILE A 31 11.75 -8.02 -15.40
C ILE A 31 13.24 -7.85 -15.07
N PHE A 32 13.78 -8.77 -14.28
CA PHE A 32 15.20 -8.83 -13.96
C PHE A 32 15.72 -10.26 -13.80
N PRO A 33 17.02 -10.54 -14.03
CA PRO A 33 17.60 -11.86 -13.88
C PRO A 33 17.96 -12.17 -12.43
N SER A 34 17.57 -13.35 -11.95
CA SER A 34 17.91 -13.89 -10.63
C SER A 34 18.29 -15.36 -10.74
N GLY A 35 19.49 -15.71 -10.30
CA GLY A 35 20.09 -17.03 -10.55
C GLY A 35 20.10 -17.39 -12.04
N ASN A 36 19.44 -18.49 -12.39
CA ASN A 36 19.24 -18.90 -13.79
C ASN A 36 17.80 -18.68 -14.30
N HIS A 37 17.05 -17.77 -13.66
CA HIS A 37 15.69 -17.40 -14.05
C HIS A 37 15.61 -15.90 -14.33
N CYS A 38 14.64 -15.50 -15.15
CA CYS A 38 14.17 -14.11 -15.17
C CYS A 38 12.90 -14.01 -14.32
N VAL A 39 12.86 -13.01 -13.44
CA VAL A 39 11.76 -12.75 -12.51
C VAL A 39 10.90 -11.65 -13.10
N LYS A 40 9.62 -11.93 -13.30
CA LYS A 40 8.57 -10.92 -13.46
C LYS A 40 8.06 -10.55 -12.07
N TYR A 41 8.39 -9.35 -11.61
CA TYR A 41 7.98 -8.85 -10.30
C TYR A 41 6.96 -7.74 -10.46
N ASN A 42 5.81 -7.89 -9.81
CA ASN A 42 4.82 -6.81 -9.72
C ASN A 42 5.14 -5.95 -8.49
N VAL A 43 5.40 -4.67 -8.71
CA VAL A 43 5.87 -3.72 -7.68
C VAL A 43 4.79 -3.47 -6.62
N ASP A 44 3.53 -3.34 -7.02
CA ASP A 44 2.42 -3.01 -6.12
C ASP A 44 1.96 -4.22 -5.29
N GLN A 45 1.79 -5.37 -5.94
CA GLN A 45 1.27 -6.60 -5.32
C GLN A 45 2.36 -7.51 -4.75
N LYS A 46 3.65 -7.20 -5.01
CA LYS A 46 4.84 -7.92 -4.54
C LYS A 46 4.89 -9.42 -4.87
N TRP A 47 4.15 -9.88 -5.88
CA TRP A 47 4.25 -11.27 -6.36
C TRP A 47 5.33 -11.43 -7.43
N GLN A 48 5.84 -12.65 -7.55
CA GLN A 48 6.85 -13.02 -8.55
C GLN A 48 6.34 -14.14 -9.46
N LYS A 49 6.70 -14.06 -10.75
CA LYS A 49 6.58 -15.18 -11.70
C LYS A 49 7.94 -15.42 -12.35
N PHE A 50 8.23 -16.69 -12.62
CA PHE A 50 9.52 -17.11 -13.11
C PHE A 50 9.45 -17.44 -14.61
N ILE A 51 10.43 -16.93 -15.35
CA ILE A 51 10.75 -17.34 -16.72
C ILE A 51 11.99 -18.23 -16.59
N PRO A 52 11.85 -19.56 -16.71
CA PRO A 52 12.98 -20.46 -16.54
C PRO A 52 13.99 -20.29 -17.68
N GLY A 53 15.28 -20.35 -17.35
CA GLY A 53 16.34 -20.43 -18.33
C GLY A 53 16.33 -21.73 -19.15
N SER A 54 17.35 -21.92 -19.98
CA SER A 54 17.56 -23.19 -20.67
C SER A 54 18.08 -24.28 -19.73
N ASP A 55 17.67 -25.52 -19.98
CA ASP A 55 18.12 -26.65 -19.17
C ASP A 55 19.65 -26.79 -19.28
N LYS A 56 20.34 -26.96 -18.15
CA LYS A 56 21.80 -27.04 -18.08
C LYS A 56 22.52 -25.76 -18.54
N SER A 57 21.85 -24.61 -18.45
CA SER A 57 22.46 -23.29 -18.65
C SER A 57 23.42 -22.97 -17.50
N GLN A 58 24.59 -22.41 -17.83
CA GLN A 58 25.57 -21.88 -16.85
C GLN A 58 25.22 -20.46 -16.38
N GLY A 59 24.04 -19.95 -16.74
CA GLY A 59 23.56 -18.63 -16.38
C GLY A 59 23.34 -17.71 -17.58
N MET A 60 22.47 -16.73 -17.37
CA MET A 60 22.18 -15.67 -18.32
C MET A 60 23.35 -14.68 -18.41
N LEU A 61 23.56 -14.12 -19.61
CA LEU A 61 24.64 -13.17 -19.91
C LEU A 61 24.12 -11.79 -20.34
N ALA A 62 23.09 -11.77 -21.19
CA ALA A 62 22.50 -10.54 -21.70
C ALA A 62 20.99 -10.73 -21.89
N LEU A 63 20.24 -9.66 -21.71
CA LEU A 63 18.79 -9.61 -21.93
C LEU A 63 18.43 -8.51 -22.93
N SER A 64 17.30 -8.69 -23.61
CA SER A 64 16.67 -7.65 -24.42
C SER A 64 15.18 -7.89 -24.48
N ILE A 65 14.37 -6.85 -24.25
CA ILE A 65 12.93 -6.89 -24.44
C ILE A 65 12.55 -6.23 -25.76
N SER A 66 11.55 -6.76 -26.45
CA SER A 66 11.04 -6.13 -27.66
C SER A 66 10.28 -4.83 -27.33
N PRO A 67 10.32 -3.79 -28.19
CA PRO A 67 9.61 -2.53 -27.94
C PRO A 67 8.10 -2.70 -27.73
N ASN A 68 7.48 -3.67 -28.40
CA ASN A 68 6.07 -4.03 -28.18
C ASN A 68 5.81 -4.83 -26.89
N ARG A 69 6.85 -5.10 -26.08
CA ARG A 69 6.86 -5.85 -24.81
C ARG A 69 6.33 -7.29 -24.91
N ARG A 70 6.25 -7.87 -26.11
CA ARG A 70 5.77 -9.25 -26.31
C ARG A 70 6.85 -10.31 -26.19
N TYR A 71 8.09 -9.96 -26.52
CA TYR A 71 9.19 -10.92 -26.63
C TYR A 71 10.35 -10.54 -25.72
N LEU A 72 10.98 -11.55 -25.12
CA LEU A 72 12.20 -11.42 -24.33
C LEU A 72 13.26 -12.32 -24.93
N ALA A 73 14.37 -11.74 -25.36
CA ALA A 73 15.55 -12.48 -25.79
C ALA A 73 16.52 -12.63 -24.61
N ILE A 74 16.96 -13.86 -24.36
CA ILE A 74 17.91 -14.19 -23.30
C ILE A 74 19.09 -14.92 -23.91
N SER A 75 20.31 -14.40 -23.68
CA SER A 75 21.55 -15.07 -24.05
C SER A 75 22.07 -15.91 -22.89
N GLU A 76 22.38 -17.17 -23.16
CA GLU A 76 22.83 -18.17 -22.19
C GLU A 76 23.99 -19.00 -22.76
N ILE A 77 24.74 -19.67 -21.88
CA ILE A 77 25.69 -20.73 -22.28
C ILE A 77 25.11 -22.05 -21.84
N VAL A 78 24.78 -22.91 -22.79
CA VAL A 78 24.22 -24.24 -22.55
C VAL A 78 25.22 -25.28 -23.03
N GLN A 79 25.74 -26.11 -22.11
CA GLN A 79 26.75 -27.13 -22.42
C GLN A 79 27.93 -26.57 -23.24
N GLU A 80 28.51 -25.45 -22.77
CA GLU A 80 29.63 -24.75 -23.42
C GLU A 80 29.33 -24.13 -24.80
N LYS A 81 28.08 -24.16 -25.26
CA LYS A 81 27.65 -23.50 -26.49
C LYS A 81 26.81 -22.25 -26.17
N PRO A 82 27.09 -21.10 -26.80
CA PRO A 82 26.24 -19.93 -26.64
C PRO A 82 24.89 -20.16 -27.34
N VAL A 83 23.80 -19.75 -26.71
CA VAL A 83 22.44 -19.90 -27.23
C VAL A 83 21.66 -18.63 -26.91
N ILE A 84 20.84 -18.18 -27.87
CA ILE A 84 19.86 -17.12 -27.62
C ILE A 84 18.46 -17.73 -27.65
N THR A 85 17.73 -17.60 -26.55
CA THR A 85 16.36 -18.10 -26.43
C THR A 85 15.38 -16.92 -26.40
N ILE A 86 14.37 -16.96 -27.26
CA ILE A 86 13.33 -15.95 -27.36
C ILE A 86 12.05 -16.49 -26.72
N TYR A 87 11.59 -15.82 -25.67
CA TYR A 87 10.37 -16.11 -24.93
C TYR A 87 9.23 -15.20 -25.34
N GLU A 88 8.01 -15.74 -25.33
CA GLU A 88 6.78 -14.98 -25.49
C GLU A 88 6.17 -14.65 -24.12
N LEU A 89 6.14 -13.35 -23.79
CA LEU A 89 5.79 -12.85 -22.47
C LEU A 89 4.29 -12.82 -22.18
N SER A 90 3.43 -12.85 -23.20
CA SER A 90 1.96 -12.88 -23.06
C SER A 90 1.43 -14.22 -22.52
N SER A 91 2.19 -15.31 -22.73
CA SER A 91 1.82 -16.66 -22.29
C SER A 91 2.17 -16.92 -20.82
N ILE A 92 1.28 -17.65 -20.11
CA ILE A 92 1.48 -18.07 -18.72
C ILE A 92 1.26 -19.60 -18.65
N PRO A 93 2.32 -20.42 -18.41
CA PRO A 93 3.73 -20.03 -18.28
C PRO A 93 4.33 -19.50 -19.60
N CYS A 94 5.39 -18.70 -19.49
CA CYS A 94 6.05 -18.10 -20.65
C CYS A 94 6.63 -19.19 -21.57
N ARG A 95 6.23 -19.16 -22.84
CA ARG A 95 6.59 -20.18 -23.84
C ARG A 95 7.87 -19.80 -24.56
N LYS A 96 8.77 -20.77 -24.74
CA LYS A 96 9.93 -20.66 -25.65
C LYS A 96 9.42 -20.60 -27.09
N ARG A 97 9.58 -19.47 -27.77
CA ARG A 97 9.14 -19.27 -29.15
C ARG A 97 10.20 -19.72 -30.15
N LYS A 98 11.47 -19.36 -29.93
CA LYS A 98 12.58 -19.71 -30.82
C LYS A 98 13.88 -19.82 -30.06
N ILE A 99 14.79 -20.66 -30.58
CA ILE A 99 16.15 -20.83 -30.09
C ILE A 99 17.09 -20.53 -31.27
N LEU A 100 18.05 -19.63 -31.09
CA LEU A 100 19.09 -19.31 -32.07
C LEU A 100 20.39 -19.97 -31.58
N ASN A 101 20.83 -21.01 -32.28
CA ASN A 101 21.99 -21.83 -31.92
C ASN A 101 22.88 -22.24 -33.11
N ASN A 102 22.42 -22.03 -34.34
CA ASN A 102 23.18 -22.33 -35.55
C ASN A 102 23.88 -21.06 -36.02
N PHE A 103 25.17 -20.97 -35.72
CA PHE A 103 26.04 -19.87 -36.13
C PHE A 103 27.08 -20.41 -37.12
N ASP A 104 27.21 -19.78 -38.28
CA ASP A 104 28.17 -20.17 -39.32
C ASP A 104 29.62 -19.73 -39.00
N PHE A 105 29.87 -19.26 -37.77
CA PHE A 105 31.13 -18.69 -37.29
C PHE A 105 31.32 -19.02 -35.79
N PRO A 106 32.56 -19.06 -35.28
CA PRO A 106 32.83 -19.40 -33.88
C PRO A 106 32.36 -18.29 -32.94
N VAL A 107 31.37 -18.61 -32.09
CA VAL A 107 30.88 -17.72 -31.04
C VAL A 107 31.26 -18.28 -29.68
N GLN A 108 31.86 -17.46 -28.82
CA GLN A 108 32.07 -17.81 -27.42
C GLN A 108 30.87 -17.38 -26.57
N ARG A 109 30.50 -16.09 -26.62
CA ARG A 109 29.41 -15.49 -25.82
C ARG A 109 28.77 -14.32 -26.58
N PHE A 110 27.52 -14.00 -26.27
CA PHE A 110 26.89 -12.75 -26.68
C PHE A 110 26.92 -11.75 -25.52
N ILE A 111 27.46 -10.56 -25.78
CA ILE A 111 27.68 -9.53 -24.77
C ILE A 111 26.48 -8.58 -24.68
N SER A 112 25.93 -8.18 -25.83
CA SER A 112 24.86 -7.19 -25.90
C SER A 112 23.85 -7.57 -26.98
N MET A 113 22.58 -7.22 -26.75
CA MET A 113 21.47 -7.51 -27.65
C MET A 113 20.44 -6.37 -27.65
N ALA A 114 19.85 -6.10 -28.80
CA ALA A 114 18.78 -5.12 -28.95
C ALA A 114 17.75 -5.60 -29.98
N PHE A 115 16.47 -5.40 -29.72
CA PHE A 115 15.40 -5.59 -30.71
C PHE A 115 15.22 -4.33 -31.57
N SER A 116 14.80 -4.51 -32.82
CA SER A 116 14.37 -3.40 -33.66
C SER A 116 13.07 -2.77 -33.15
N PRO A 117 12.81 -1.48 -33.46
CA PRO A 117 11.53 -0.80 -33.19
C PRO A 117 10.29 -1.61 -33.58
N ASP A 118 10.31 -2.24 -34.76
CA ASP A 118 9.22 -3.09 -35.25
C ASP A 118 9.17 -4.51 -34.65
N SER A 119 10.11 -4.84 -33.76
CA SER A 119 10.29 -6.14 -33.11
C SER A 119 10.55 -7.32 -34.05
N LYS A 120 10.82 -7.10 -35.34
CA LYS A 120 11.07 -8.18 -36.33
C LYS A 120 12.52 -8.62 -36.40
N TYR A 121 13.44 -7.71 -36.07
CA TYR A 121 14.87 -7.95 -36.14
C TYR A 121 15.50 -7.95 -34.75
N LEU A 122 16.61 -8.68 -34.62
CA LEU A 122 17.40 -8.76 -33.41
C LEU A 122 18.85 -8.48 -33.78
N LEU A 123 19.47 -7.55 -33.08
CA LEU A 123 20.88 -7.23 -33.19
C LEU A 123 21.62 -7.90 -32.04
N THR A 124 22.71 -8.61 -32.34
CA THR A 124 23.48 -9.33 -31.34
C THR A 124 24.97 -9.08 -31.54
N GLN A 125 25.67 -8.77 -30.47
CA GLN A 125 27.13 -8.59 -30.47
C GLN A 125 27.81 -9.81 -29.85
N THR A 126 28.76 -10.41 -30.57
CA THR A 126 29.60 -11.49 -30.03
C THR A 126 30.83 -10.96 -29.29
N SER A 127 31.35 -11.78 -28.38
CA SER A 127 32.59 -11.49 -27.67
C SER A 127 33.84 -11.67 -28.55
N PRO A 128 34.96 -10.99 -28.23
CA PRO A 128 36.26 -11.28 -28.83
C PRO A 128 36.63 -12.78 -28.71
N PRO A 129 37.35 -13.39 -29.67
CA PRO A 129 38.25 -12.77 -30.65
C PRO A 129 37.63 -12.38 -32.01
N GLU A 130 36.44 -12.88 -32.37
CA GLU A 130 35.71 -12.50 -33.59
C GLU A 130 34.53 -11.60 -33.21
N SER A 131 34.83 -10.38 -32.75
CA SER A 131 33.85 -9.36 -32.36
C SER A 131 32.98 -8.97 -33.56
N ASN A 132 31.87 -9.68 -33.73
CA ASN A 132 30.96 -9.60 -34.87
C ASN A 132 29.62 -9.06 -34.40
N LEU A 133 29.12 -8.08 -35.13
CA LEU A 133 27.75 -7.62 -35.03
C LEU A 133 26.90 -8.38 -36.04
N VAL A 134 25.85 -9.02 -35.55
CA VAL A 134 24.99 -9.89 -36.34
C VAL A 134 23.58 -9.33 -36.34
N TYR A 135 23.05 -9.09 -37.53
CA TYR A 135 21.70 -8.59 -37.76
C TYR A 135 20.80 -9.75 -38.14
N TRP A 136 19.85 -10.11 -37.27
CA TRP A 136 19.00 -11.28 -37.43
C TRP A 136 17.58 -10.91 -37.85
N LEU A 137 17.02 -11.68 -38.77
CA LEU A 137 15.58 -11.88 -38.85
C LEU A 137 15.23 -13.10 -37.98
N TRP A 138 15.00 -12.83 -36.70
CA TRP A 138 14.98 -13.86 -35.66
C TRP A 138 13.81 -14.84 -35.82
N GLU A 139 12.65 -14.40 -36.31
CA GLU A 139 11.48 -15.28 -36.51
C GLU A 139 11.78 -16.41 -37.50
N LYS A 140 12.58 -16.12 -38.53
CA LYS A 140 13.00 -17.08 -39.56
C LYS A 140 14.33 -17.75 -39.25
N GLN A 141 14.98 -17.47 -38.11
CA GLN A 141 16.35 -17.91 -37.79
C GLN A 141 17.37 -17.56 -38.90
N LYS A 142 17.15 -16.45 -39.61
CA LYS A 142 18.00 -16.07 -40.74
C LYS A 142 18.91 -14.92 -40.34
N VAL A 143 20.22 -15.10 -40.57
CA VAL A 143 21.19 -14.00 -40.52
C VAL A 143 21.03 -13.14 -41.78
N MET A 144 20.82 -11.84 -41.59
CA MET A 144 20.65 -10.88 -42.68
C MET A 144 21.95 -10.21 -43.07
N ALA A 145 22.79 -9.87 -42.08
CA ALA A 145 24.12 -9.31 -42.28
C ALA A 145 25.03 -9.64 -41.08
N ILE A 146 26.32 -9.73 -41.35
CA ILE A 146 27.39 -9.86 -40.36
C ILE A 146 28.45 -8.81 -40.70
N ILE A 147 28.91 -8.06 -39.71
CA ILE A 147 30.05 -7.17 -39.84
C ILE A 147 30.95 -7.30 -38.63
N ARG A 148 32.27 -7.36 -38.88
CA ARG A 148 33.26 -7.31 -37.81
C ARG A 148 33.33 -5.89 -37.26
N THR A 149 32.98 -5.70 -35.99
CA THR A 149 32.94 -4.37 -35.36
C THR A 149 34.32 -3.83 -35.08
N ASP A 150 35.28 -4.69 -34.76
CA ASP A 150 36.64 -4.28 -34.53
C ASP A 150 37.69 -5.31 -34.99
N SER A 151 38.80 -4.79 -35.51
CA SER A 151 39.95 -5.57 -35.96
C SER A 151 41.01 -5.72 -34.86
N GLN A 152 41.01 -4.83 -33.86
CA GLN A 152 41.99 -4.79 -32.76
C GLN A 152 41.52 -5.55 -31.49
N ASN A 153 40.34 -6.18 -31.53
CA ASN A 153 39.72 -6.92 -30.42
C ASN A 153 39.41 -6.06 -29.17
N ASN A 154 39.15 -4.77 -29.36
CA ASN A 154 38.64 -3.90 -28.33
C ASN A 154 37.23 -4.32 -27.88
N ALA A 155 36.93 -4.13 -26.59
CA ALA A 155 35.66 -4.51 -25.99
C ALA A 155 34.50 -3.63 -26.50
N VAL A 156 33.40 -4.27 -26.88
CA VAL A 156 32.12 -3.61 -27.21
C VAL A 156 31.19 -3.77 -26.01
N TYR A 157 30.59 -2.67 -25.55
CA TYR A 157 29.75 -2.69 -24.34
C TYR A 157 28.26 -2.67 -24.68
N GLN A 158 27.84 -1.86 -25.66
CA GLN A 158 26.42 -1.65 -25.96
C GLN A 158 26.16 -1.56 -27.46
N VAL A 159 25.02 -2.13 -27.87
CA VAL A 159 24.47 -2.00 -29.22
C VAL A 159 23.00 -1.58 -29.14
N SER A 160 22.54 -0.78 -30.08
CA SER A 160 21.12 -0.38 -30.16
C SER A 160 20.68 -0.09 -31.59
N PHE A 161 19.37 -0.18 -31.81
CA PHE A 161 18.72 0.34 -33.01
C PHE A 161 18.33 1.80 -32.83
N ASN A 162 18.27 2.54 -33.93
CA ASN A 162 17.57 3.81 -33.93
C ASN A 162 16.07 3.55 -33.60
N PRO A 163 15.47 4.27 -32.63
CA PRO A 163 14.06 4.10 -32.26
C PRO A 163 13.06 4.30 -33.41
N GLN A 164 13.42 5.03 -34.47
CA GLN A 164 12.54 5.36 -35.59
C GLN A 164 12.93 4.65 -36.89
N ASP A 165 14.20 4.24 -37.06
CA ASP A 165 14.72 3.61 -38.28
C ASP A 165 15.36 2.24 -38.00
N ASN A 166 14.72 1.16 -38.48
CA ASN A 166 15.23 -0.20 -38.34
C ASN A 166 16.55 -0.46 -39.11
N THR A 167 16.90 0.40 -40.06
CA THR A 167 18.12 0.24 -40.86
C THR A 167 19.34 0.79 -40.15
N GLN A 168 19.18 1.71 -39.22
CA GLN A 168 20.31 2.36 -38.55
C GLN A 168 20.58 1.74 -37.17
N VAL A 169 21.86 1.46 -36.89
CA VAL A 169 22.30 0.88 -35.62
C VAL A 169 23.53 1.60 -35.10
N CYS A 170 23.64 1.67 -33.77
CA CYS A 170 24.76 2.27 -33.06
C CYS A 170 25.51 1.19 -32.26
N VAL A 171 26.84 1.27 -32.26
CA VAL A 171 27.75 0.39 -31.51
C VAL A 171 28.75 1.24 -30.75
N THR A 172 28.84 1.01 -29.43
CA THR A 172 29.80 1.69 -28.55
C THR A 172 30.70 0.71 -27.80
N GLY A 173 31.96 1.10 -27.61
CA GLY A 173 32.97 0.30 -26.94
C GLY A 173 34.27 1.08 -26.72
N ASN A 174 35.32 0.36 -26.32
CA ASN A 174 36.65 0.94 -26.11
C ASN A 174 37.26 1.42 -27.43
N GLY A 175 37.29 2.74 -27.66
CA GLY A 175 37.73 3.34 -28.92
C GLY A 175 36.78 3.10 -30.09
N ILE A 176 35.56 2.61 -29.84
CA ILE A 176 34.59 2.24 -30.87
C ILE A 176 33.34 3.10 -30.71
N PHE A 177 33.05 3.93 -31.70
CA PHE A 177 31.74 4.55 -31.91
C PHE A 177 31.38 4.47 -33.39
N LYS A 178 30.51 3.52 -33.74
CA LYS A 178 30.12 3.26 -35.12
C LYS A 178 28.62 3.39 -35.30
N LEU A 179 28.24 4.19 -36.29
CA LEU A 179 26.90 4.23 -36.85
C LEU A 179 26.92 3.43 -38.15
N LEU A 180 26.11 2.39 -38.19
CA LEU A 180 25.99 1.51 -39.34
C LEU A 180 24.57 1.62 -39.89
N ARG A 181 24.46 1.57 -41.21
CA ARG A 181 23.19 1.49 -41.93
C ARG A 181 23.11 0.18 -42.69
N PHE A 182 22.01 -0.53 -42.52
CA PHE A 182 21.68 -1.75 -43.23
C PHE A 182 21.11 -1.40 -44.61
N ALA A 183 21.81 -1.80 -45.66
CA ALA A 183 21.38 -1.62 -47.04
C ALA A 183 21.86 -2.81 -47.90
N GLU A 184 20.99 -3.33 -48.76
CA GLU A 184 21.32 -4.37 -49.73
C GLU A 184 21.92 -5.66 -49.12
N GLY A 185 21.50 -6.02 -47.90
CA GLY A 185 22.01 -7.22 -47.22
C GLY A 185 23.39 -7.04 -46.58
N THR A 186 23.90 -5.81 -46.48
CA THR A 186 25.16 -5.47 -45.82
C THR A 186 24.98 -4.35 -44.81
N LEU A 187 25.80 -4.33 -43.76
CA LEU A 187 25.90 -3.20 -42.83
C LEU A 187 27.07 -2.33 -43.27
N LYS A 188 26.80 -1.07 -43.64
CA LYS A 188 27.82 -0.09 -44.06
C LYS A 188 27.94 1.00 -43.01
N GLN A 189 29.17 1.39 -42.68
CA GLN A 189 29.42 2.48 -41.75
C GLN A 189 29.07 3.83 -42.39
N THR A 190 28.28 4.64 -41.70
CA THR A 190 27.82 5.95 -42.19
C THR A 190 28.59 7.12 -41.59
N ASN A 191 29.19 6.95 -40.41
CA ASN A 191 29.96 8.00 -39.74
C ASN A 191 31.47 7.79 -39.87
N PHE A 192 32.24 8.86 -39.99
CA PHE A 192 33.71 8.84 -39.92
C PHE A 192 34.13 9.83 -38.82
N GLN A 193 34.46 9.32 -37.64
CA GLN A 193 34.88 10.17 -36.51
C GLN A 193 36.09 11.02 -36.90
N ARG A 194 35.99 12.33 -36.65
CA ARG A 194 37.13 13.26 -36.62
C ARG A 194 37.51 13.51 -35.16
N GLY A 195 38.51 12.82 -34.63
CA GLY A 195 38.96 12.98 -33.24
C GLY A 195 39.76 11.78 -32.72
N GLU A 196 40.34 11.90 -31.52
CA GLU A 196 41.01 10.77 -30.85
C GLU A 196 39.97 9.77 -30.30
N PRO A 197 40.18 8.45 -30.48
CA PRO A 197 39.26 7.43 -29.99
C PRO A 197 39.23 7.45 -28.45
N GLN A 198 38.03 7.57 -27.88
CA GLN A 198 37.80 7.47 -26.43
C GLN A 198 37.07 6.18 -26.07
N ASN A 199 37.11 5.82 -24.78
CA ASN A 199 36.42 4.65 -24.27
C ASN A 199 34.96 5.01 -23.91
N TYR A 200 34.03 4.62 -24.79
CA TYR A 200 32.61 4.92 -24.67
C TYR A 200 31.87 3.77 -23.98
N LEU A 201 31.36 3.99 -22.76
CA LEU A 201 30.74 2.96 -21.94
C LEU A 201 29.25 2.74 -22.27
N ALA A 202 28.50 3.82 -22.46
CA ALA A 202 27.06 3.78 -22.68
C ALA A 202 26.62 4.83 -23.70
N HIS A 203 25.50 4.57 -24.37
CA HIS A 203 24.84 5.52 -25.24
C HIS A 203 23.30 5.42 -25.17
N THR A 204 22.63 6.50 -25.55
CA THR A 204 21.19 6.53 -25.79
C THR A 204 20.85 7.40 -26.99
N TRP A 205 19.79 7.03 -27.69
CA TRP A 205 19.17 7.89 -28.72
C TRP A 205 18.24 8.87 -28.03
N VAL A 206 18.33 10.16 -28.39
CA VAL A 206 17.44 11.22 -27.86
C VAL A 206 16.52 11.77 -28.95
N SER A 207 16.96 11.72 -30.20
CA SER A 207 16.13 11.94 -31.40
C SER A 207 16.54 10.95 -32.50
N GLU A 208 15.92 11.04 -33.67
CA GLU A 208 16.23 10.22 -34.85
C GLU A 208 17.72 10.32 -35.26
N ASP A 209 18.34 11.47 -35.07
CA ASP A 209 19.69 11.79 -35.54
C ASP A 209 20.67 12.13 -34.42
N LYS A 210 20.20 12.29 -33.17
CA LYS A 210 21.03 12.69 -32.02
C LYS A 210 21.24 11.55 -31.03
N ILE A 211 22.51 11.31 -30.70
CA ILE A 211 22.95 10.27 -29.79
C ILE A 211 23.81 10.88 -28.70
N ILE A 212 23.52 10.53 -27.46
CA ILE A 212 24.35 10.90 -26.32
C ILE A 212 25.20 9.70 -25.92
N VAL A 213 26.48 9.94 -25.70
CA VAL A 213 27.46 8.91 -25.36
C VAL A 213 28.23 9.34 -24.11
N GLY A 214 28.35 8.43 -23.16
CA GLY A 214 29.13 8.59 -21.93
C GLY A 214 30.46 7.86 -21.99
N THR A 215 31.47 8.44 -21.34
CA THR A 215 32.83 7.89 -21.29
C THR A 215 33.22 7.46 -19.88
N ASP A 216 34.30 6.68 -19.80
CA ASP A 216 34.98 6.33 -18.54
C ASP A 216 35.72 7.51 -17.88
N THR A 217 35.85 8.65 -18.57
CA THR A 217 36.44 9.88 -18.02
C THR A 217 35.41 10.87 -17.49
N GLY A 218 34.13 10.51 -17.48
CA GLY A 218 33.05 11.39 -16.98
C GLY A 218 32.61 12.47 -17.96
N LYS A 219 32.98 12.33 -19.24
CA LYS A 219 32.53 13.21 -20.31
C LYS A 219 31.29 12.65 -21.00
N LEU A 220 30.38 13.54 -21.34
CA LEU A 220 29.21 13.28 -22.18
C LEU A 220 29.38 13.99 -23.53
N PHE A 221 29.14 13.27 -24.61
CA PHE A 221 29.18 13.78 -25.97
C PHE A 221 27.81 13.65 -26.63
N LEU A 222 27.40 14.68 -27.36
CA LEU A 222 26.25 14.65 -28.28
C LEU A 222 26.77 14.54 -29.72
N PHE A 223 26.40 13.46 -30.39
CA PHE A 223 26.65 13.27 -31.81
C PHE A 223 25.35 13.48 -32.59
N GLU A 224 25.39 14.32 -33.62
CA GLU A 224 24.28 14.54 -34.56
C GLU A 224 24.71 14.03 -35.93
N SER A 225 24.02 13.04 -36.47
CA SER A 225 24.39 12.36 -37.74
C SER A 225 25.85 11.85 -37.79
N GLY A 226 26.46 11.62 -36.62
CA GLY A 226 27.84 11.14 -36.48
C GLY A 226 28.90 12.22 -36.25
N ASP A 227 28.53 13.50 -36.36
CA ASP A 227 29.42 14.63 -36.04
C ASP A 227 29.23 15.09 -34.58
N GLN A 228 30.33 15.40 -33.89
CA GLN A 228 30.29 15.89 -32.50
C GLN A 228 29.76 17.32 -32.46
N ARG A 229 28.66 17.56 -31.74
CA ARG A 229 28.01 18.88 -31.61
C ARG A 229 28.17 19.51 -30.22
N TRP A 230 28.19 18.70 -29.18
CA TRP A 230 28.25 19.17 -27.80
C TRP A 230 29.07 18.23 -26.92
N GLU A 231 29.78 18.81 -25.96
CA GLU A 231 30.57 18.11 -24.94
C GLU A 231 30.31 18.79 -23.60
N THR A 232 30.13 17.98 -22.55
CA THR A 232 30.18 18.44 -21.16
C THR A 232 30.95 17.44 -20.29
N SER A 233 31.50 17.91 -19.17
CA SER A 233 32.18 17.06 -18.18
C SER A 233 31.40 17.08 -16.87
N ILE A 234 31.14 15.89 -16.32
CA ILE A 234 30.48 15.73 -15.02
C ILE A 234 31.50 16.03 -13.92
N MET A 235 31.27 17.07 -13.11
CA MET A 235 32.14 17.43 -11.99
C MET A 235 31.69 16.75 -10.69
N VAL A 236 32.61 16.13 -9.97
CA VAL A 236 32.35 15.59 -8.63
C VAL A 236 32.39 16.74 -7.62
N LYS A 237 31.23 17.17 -7.12
CA LYS A 237 31.16 17.99 -5.90
C LYS A 237 31.21 17.07 -4.68
N GLU A 238 32.31 17.12 -3.92
CA GLU A 238 32.35 16.52 -2.59
C GLU A 238 31.49 17.35 -1.62
N PRO A 239 30.74 16.72 -0.71
CA PRO A 239 30.04 17.44 0.34
C PRO A 239 31.08 18.00 1.32
N THR A 240 31.25 19.31 1.34
CA THR A 240 32.00 19.99 2.40
C THR A 240 31.36 19.66 3.74
N SER A 241 32.12 19.00 4.62
CA SER A 241 31.73 18.75 6.00
C SER A 241 31.43 20.08 6.70
N GLU A 242 30.17 20.30 7.06
CA GLU A 242 29.77 21.37 7.95
C GLU A 242 30.40 21.16 9.33
N THR A 243 31.50 21.86 9.59
CA THR A 243 31.87 22.25 10.95
C THR A 243 31.56 23.73 11.07
N GLY A 244 30.58 24.04 11.92
CA GLY A 244 29.95 25.35 12.02
C GLY A 244 30.89 26.51 12.24
N ASN A 245 30.54 27.64 11.63
CA ASN A 245 30.62 28.95 12.26
C ASN A 245 29.50 29.82 11.68
N LEU A 246 28.70 30.40 12.59
CA LEU A 246 27.80 31.49 12.29
C LEU A 246 28.60 32.62 11.61
N GLU A 247 28.10 33.17 10.51
CA GLU A 247 27.90 34.61 10.35
C GLU A 247 27.17 34.96 9.03
N VAL A 248 26.06 35.68 9.22
CA VAL A 248 25.52 36.78 8.41
C VAL A 248 25.18 36.51 6.93
N ILE A 249 23.87 36.41 6.74
CA ILE A 249 23.09 36.68 5.52
C ILE A 249 23.62 37.91 4.77
N ARG A 250 24.03 37.71 3.51
CA ARG A 250 23.97 38.74 2.47
C ARG A 250 23.51 38.12 1.16
N GLU A 251 22.29 38.50 0.78
CA GLU A 251 21.75 38.37 -0.57
C GLU A 251 22.70 38.99 -1.59
N SER A 252 22.93 38.34 -2.74
CA SER A 252 22.81 38.94 -4.08
C SER A 252 23.43 38.05 -5.19
N GLU A 253 22.56 37.77 -6.18
CA GLU A 253 22.77 37.92 -7.62
C GLU A 253 23.90 37.17 -8.36
N SER A 254 23.44 36.31 -9.26
CA SER A 254 23.92 36.07 -10.62
C SER A 254 25.12 36.89 -11.11
N LEU A 255 26.14 36.22 -11.65
CA LEU A 255 26.80 36.66 -12.88
C LEU A 255 27.63 35.55 -13.52
N ILE A 256 27.36 35.38 -14.82
CA ILE A 256 28.05 34.57 -15.80
C ILE A 256 29.40 35.22 -16.13
N GLN A 257 30.49 34.44 -16.26
CA GLN A 257 31.69 34.88 -16.96
C GLN A 257 32.23 33.78 -17.89
N PHE A 258 32.42 34.14 -19.16
CA PHE A 258 33.06 33.33 -20.20
C PHE A 258 34.60 33.51 -20.18
N PRO A 259 35.38 32.53 -20.69
CA PRO A 259 36.83 32.55 -20.60
C PRO A 259 37.50 33.26 -21.79
N THR A 260 38.69 33.82 -21.57
CA THR A 260 39.60 34.29 -22.63
C THR A 260 40.92 33.51 -22.64
N ILE A 261 41.35 33.22 -23.86
CA ILE A 261 42.51 32.44 -24.28
C ILE A 261 43.80 33.27 -24.15
N SER A 262 44.90 32.68 -23.65
CA SER A 262 46.25 32.73 -24.26
C SER A 262 47.35 32.09 -23.39
N SER A 263 48.12 31.18 -24.01
CA SER A 263 49.49 30.77 -23.65
C SER A 263 50.52 31.72 -24.35
N PRO A 264 51.88 31.64 -24.20
CA PRO A 264 52.72 30.58 -23.60
C PRO A 264 54.00 31.00 -22.79
N VAL A 265 54.41 30.19 -21.78
CA VAL A 265 55.78 29.58 -21.52
C VAL A 265 57.01 30.51 -21.23
N PRO A 266 58.17 30.11 -20.60
CA PRO A 266 58.59 29.03 -19.66
C PRO A 266 59.43 29.49 -18.41
N SER A 267 59.86 28.48 -17.61
CA SER A 267 61.18 28.33 -16.90
C SER A 267 61.23 28.77 -15.41
N TYR A 268 61.91 28.09 -14.47
CA TYR A 268 62.69 26.84 -14.41
C TYR A 268 62.87 26.53 -12.91
N GLU A 269 62.56 25.32 -12.44
CA GLU A 269 63.44 24.53 -11.55
C GLU A 269 62.84 23.14 -11.26
N GLN A 270 63.70 22.16 -11.43
CA GLN A 270 63.57 20.70 -11.47
C GLN A 270 64.62 20.27 -10.40
N VAL A 271 64.50 19.28 -9.50
CA VAL A 271 64.20 17.85 -9.64
C VAL A 271 64.18 17.21 -8.21
N MET A 272 63.53 16.04 -8.08
CA MET A 272 63.62 14.98 -7.04
C MET A 272 62.63 15.17 -5.87
N MET A 273 61.62 14.33 -5.60
CA MET A 273 61.42 12.90 -5.85
C MET A 273 59.95 12.56 -6.11
N ALA A 274 59.75 11.57 -6.98
CA ALA A 274 58.46 10.99 -7.33
C ALA A 274 57.90 10.09 -6.22
N SER A 275 56.58 10.21 -6.00
CA SER A 275 55.59 9.16 -5.68
C SER A 275 54.56 9.66 -4.67
N ASN A 276 53.53 10.38 -5.16
CA ASN A 276 52.15 10.41 -4.64
C ASN A 276 51.35 11.49 -5.38
N ASN A 277 51.05 11.25 -6.66
CA ASN A 277 49.92 11.91 -7.32
C ASN A 277 48.74 10.94 -7.23
N SER A 278 47.88 11.11 -6.22
CA SER A 278 46.53 10.56 -6.25
C SER A 278 45.76 11.32 -7.34
N GLN A 279 45.79 10.80 -8.57
CA GLN A 279 44.85 11.21 -9.62
C GLN A 279 43.45 11.00 -9.05
N LEU A 280 42.71 12.10 -8.87
CA LEU A 280 41.29 12.08 -8.53
C LEU A 280 40.58 11.23 -9.60
N ALA A 281 39.97 10.12 -9.19
CA ALA A 281 39.23 9.25 -10.10
C ALA A 281 38.01 10.01 -10.64
N MET A 282 38.01 10.30 -11.93
CA MET A 282 36.88 10.95 -12.62
C MET A 282 35.67 10.00 -12.63
N PRO A 283 34.42 10.52 -12.55
CA PRO A 283 33.22 9.70 -12.44
C PRO A 283 32.94 8.95 -13.76
N GLN A 284 32.68 7.64 -13.72
CA GLN A 284 32.40 6.85 -14.92
C GLN A 284 30.90 6.88 -15.26
N VAL A 285 30.56 7.03 -16.55
CA VAL A 285 29.17 7.05 -17.02
C VAL A 285 28.78 5.67 -17.55
N PHE A 286 28.37 4.79 -16.65
CA PHE A 286 28.03 3.39 -16.98
C PHE A 286 26.66 3.20 -17.64
N ALA A 287 25.71 4.11 -17.41
CA ALA A 287 24.35 4.00 -17.90
C ALA A 287 23.80 5.37 -18.31
N ILE A 288 23.05 5.39 -19.41
CA ILE A 288 22.31 6.56 -19.89
C ILE A 288 20.94 6.09 -20.39
N ALA A 289 19.88 6.80 -20.02
CA ALA A 289 18.51 6.52 -20.47
C ALA A 289 17.82 7.81 -20.93
N ALA A 290 17.22 7.81 -22.11
CA ALA A 290 16.43 8.95 -22.60
C ALA A 290 14.99 8.93 -22.04
N TYR A 291 14.40 10.12 -21.93
CA TYR A 291 12.98 10.34 -21.58
C TYR A 291 12.47 11.62 -22.26
N SER A 292 11.17 11.90 -22.21
CA SER A 292 10.52 12.98 -22.98
C SER A 292 11.14 14.37 -22.84
N LYS A 293 11.60 14.77 -21.64
CA LYS A 293 12.23 16.09 -21.41
C LYS A 293 13.75 16.11 -21.70
N GLY A 294 14.39 14.96 -21.88
CA GLY A 294 15.83 14.86 -22.11
C GLY A 294 16.42 13.48 -21.83
N PHE A 295 17.40 13.38 -20.91
CA PHE A 295 18.05 12.11 -20.56
C PHE A 295 18.56 12.08 -19.11
N ALA A 296 18.64 10.88 -18.55
CA ALA A 296 19.29 10.59 -17.28
C ALA A 296 20.64 9.92 -17.52
N CYS A 297 21.67 10.30 -16.77
CA CYS A 297 22.99 9.67 -16.83
C CYS A 297 23.52 9.30 -15.43
N ALA A 298 24.19 8.16 -15.32
CA ALA A 298 24.95 7.79 -14.13
C ALA A 298 26.17 8.70 -14.00
N ALA A 299 26.35 9.32 -12.83
CA ALA A 299 27.35 10.34 -12.56
C ALA A 299 28.32 9.90 -11.45
N GLY A 300 29.00 8.78 -11.68
CA GLY A 300 29.85 8.13 -10.68
C GLY A 300 29.06 7.34 -9.63
N PRO A 301 29.68 6.97 -8.51
CA PRO A 301 29.08 6.06 -7.56
C PRO A 301 27.87 6.70 -6.86
N GLY A 302 26.73 6.00 -6.92
CA GLY A 302 25.50 6.31 -6.19
C GLY A 302 24.73 7.53 -6.69
N ARG A 303 25.07 8.09 -7.85
CA ARG A 303 24.49 9.35 -8.35
C ARG A 303 23.93 9.20 -9.76
N VAL A 304 22.75 9.77 -9.98
CA VAL A 304 22.10 9.90 -11.28
C VAL A 304 21.77 11.37 -11.50
N LEU A 305 22.22 11.93 -12.62
CA LEU A 305 21.92 13.30 -13.03
C LEU A 305 20.87 13.30 -14.13
N LEU A 306 19.91 14.21 -14.02
CA LEU A 306 18.91 14.49 -15.04
C LEU A 306 19.32 15.71 -15.86
N PHE A 307 19.24 15.56 -17.17
CA PHE A 307 19.53 16.61 -18.13
C PHE A 307 18.29 16.89 -18.96
N GLU A 308 17.83 18.14 -18.94
CA GLU A 308 16.67 18.59 -19.70
C GLU A 308 17.10 19.46 -20.88
N LYS A 309 16.32 19.35 -21.98
CA LYS A 309 16.56 20.14 -23.19
C LYS A 309 16.14 21.59 -22.97
N MET A 310 17.04 22.53 -23.26
CA MET A 310 16.71 23.96 -23.27
C MET A 310 16.09 24.33 -24.62
N GLU A 311 14.90 24.97 -24.59
CA GLU A 311 14.14 25.33 -25.80
C GLU A 311 14.91 26.24 -26.77
N GLU A 312 15.80 27.11 -26.27
CA GLU A 312 16.40 28.17 -27.07
C GLU A 312 17.69 27.80 -27.82
N LYS A 313 18.38 26.69 -27.50
CA LYS A 313 19.75 26.43 -28.02
C LYS A 313 20.13 24.99 -28.37
N ASP A 314 19.21 24.01 -28.33
CA ASP A 314 19.57 22.59 -28.53
C ASP A 314 20.70 22.10 -27.58
N ILE A 315 20.83 22.76 -26.43
CA ILE A 315 21.80 22.44 -25.36
C ILE A 315 21.03 21.76 -24.23
N TYR A 316 21.65 20.74 -23.62
CA TYR A 316 21.14 20.09 -22.43
C TYR A 316 21.74 20.71 -21.17
N ARG A 317 20.89 20.98 -20.18
CA ARG A 317 21.31 21.51 -18.88
C ARG A 317 20.97 20.51 -17.79
N GLU A 318 21.88 20.34 -16.83
CA GLU A 318 21.63 19.62 -15.59
C GLU A 318 20.44 20.26 -14.87
N SER A 319 19.37 19.49 -14.69
CA SER A 319 18.17 19.93 -13.97
C SER A 319 18.23 19.50 -12.51
N ARG A 320 18.57 18.22 -12.24
CA ARG A 320 18.53 17.63 -10.89
C ARG A 320 19.54 16.50 -10.68
N GLU A 321 19.88 16.29 -9.41
CA GLU A 321 20.68 15.17 -8.91
C GLU A 321 19.80 14.25 -8.05
N ILE A 322 19.83 12.95 -8.37
CA ILE A 322 19.21 11.87 -7.59
C ILE A 322 20.33 11.02 -6.99
N ARG A 323 20.25 10.72 -5.69
CA ARG A 323 21.26 9.94 -4.95
C ARG A 323 20.68 8.67 -4.38
N ILE A 324 21.51 7.63 -4.31
CA ILE A 324 21.20 6.43 -3.53
C ILE A 324 21.32 6.81 -2.04
N PRO A 325 20.33 6.48 -1.20
CA PRO A 325 20.35 6.84 0.21
C PRO A 325 21.49 6.12 0.95
N THR A 326 22.09 6.82 1.92
CA THR A 326 23.01 6.22 2.87
C THR A 326 22.25 5.25 3.78
N ASP A 327 22.78 4.04 3.95
CA ASP A 327 22.13 3.02 4.77
C ASP A 327 22.12 3.43 6.26
N PRO A 328 20.95 3.64 6.89
CA PRO A 328 20.85 4.12 8.27
C PRO A 328 21.37 3.11 9.31
N GLN A 329 21.49 1.82 8.96
CA GLN A 329 21.96 0.77 9.86
C GLN A 329 23.45 0.46 9.71
N SER A 330 24.14 1.10 8.75
CA SER A 330 25.60 0.98 8.62
C SER A 330 26.30 1.98 9.54
N ASN A 331 27.13 1.49 10.46
CA ASN A 331 27.86 2.35 11.41
C ASN A 331 28.97 3.21 10.75
N GLU A 332 29.31 3.00 9.46
CA GLU A 332 30.35 3.75 8.75
C GLU A 332 30.01 3.98 7.25
N ARG A 333 30.26 5.20 6.75
CA ARG A 333 29.95 5.75 5.40
C ARG A 333 30.61 5.06 4.18
N SER A 334 31.03 3.79 4.23
CA SER A 334 32.08 3.32 3.30
C SER A 334 31.64 2.39 2.15
N GLN A 335 30.48 1.73 2.21
CA GLN A 335 30.10 0.69 1.22
C GLN A 335 28.86 1.07 0.38
N SER A 336 27.80 1.60 0.97
CA SER A 336 26.56 1.98 0.25
C SER A 336 26.79 3.10 -0.76
N ASP A 337 27.60 4.10 -0.40
CA ASP A 337 27.96 5.26 -1.23
C ASP A 337 28.92 4.94 -2.39
N LYS A 338 29.43 3.70 -2.48
CA LYS A 338 30.37 3.25 -3.52
C LYS A 338 29.73 2.21 -4.44
N GLN A 339 28.52 2.49 -4.90
CA GLN A 339 27.78 1.63 -5.82
C GLN A 339 27.62 2.32 -7.16
N ASP A 340 28.25 1.77 -8.21
CA ASP A 340 28.00 2.24 -9.56
C ASP A 340 26.64 1.78 -10.07
N VAL A 341 25.92 2.68 -10.73
CA VAL A 341 24.64 2.39 -11.41
C VAL A 341 24.95 1.76 -12.77
N LEU A 342 24.50 0.53 -12.98
CA LEU A 342 24.83 -0.25 -14.19
C LEU A 342 23.74 -0.18 -15.27
N CYS A 343 22.47 -0.13 -14.87
CA CYS A 343 21.35 -0.06 -15.80
C CYS A 343 20.28 0.88 -15.25
N MET A 344 19.62 1.62 -16.13
CA MET A 344 18.52 2.52 -15.79
C MET A 344 17.39 2.29 -16.79
N CYS A 345 16.15 2.30 -16.29
CA CYS A 345 14.97 2.11 -17.13
C CYS A 345 13.83 2.98 -16.60
N PHE A 346 13.22 3.76 -17.49
CA PHE A 346 11.98 4.48 -17.21
C PHE A 346 10.77 3.57 -17.45
N SER A 347 9.76 3.73 -16.61
CA SER A 347 8.41 3.22 -16.86
C SER A 347 7.85 3.75 -18.19
N PRO A 348 6.91 3.04 -18.86
CA PRO A 348 6.30 3.52 -20.10
C PRO A 348 5.68 4.92 -20.01
N SER A 349 5.08 5.27 -18.87
CA SER A 349 4.52 6.59 -18.55
C SER A 349 5.57 7.62 -18.13
N GLU A 350 6.83 7.20 -17.93
CA GLU A 350 7.92 8.01 -17.35
C GLU A 350 7.66 8.51 -15.92
N GLU A 351 6.69 7.93 -15.20
CA GLU A 351 6.40 8.29 -13.81
C GLU A 351 7.40 7.71 -12.81
N THR A 352 7.95 6.54 -13.11
CA THR A 352 8.91 5.82 -12.24
C THR A 352 10.22 5.53 -12.99
N LEU A 353 11.34 5.75 -12.31
CA LEU A 353 12.68 5.38 -12.75
C LEU A 353 13.23 4.25 -11.87
N VAL A 354 13.68 3.15 -12.47
CA VAL A 354 14.31 2.01 -11.79
C VAL A 354 15.76 1.88 -12.20
N VAL A 355 16.63 1.61 -11.23
CA VAL A 355 18.07 1.47 -11.44
C VAL A 355 18.63 0.20 -10.78
N SER A 356 19.58 -0.47 -11.45
CA SER A 356 20.39 -1.54 -10.84
C SER A 356 21.77 -1.03 -10.51
N THR A 357 22.34 -1.60 -9.45
CA THR A 357 23.71 -1.30 -9.05
C THR A 357 24.66 -2.48 -9.21
N SER A 358 25.95 -2.17 -9.21
CA SER A 358 27.06 -3.14 -9.16
C SER A 358 27.07 -4.05 -7.93
N LYS A 359 26.33 -3.69 -6.86
CA LYS A 359 26.17 -4.52 -5.65
C LYS A 359 24.87 -5.32 -5.62
N ASN A 360 24.33 -5.67 -6.79
CA ASN A 360 23.11 -6.46 -6.93
C ASN A 360 21.88 -5.83 -6.23
N GLN A 361 21.80 -4.50 -6.15
CA GLN A 361 20.64 -3.80 -5.58
C GLN A 361 19.72 -3.27 -6.68
N LEU A 362 18.44 -3.15 -6.34
CA LEU A 362 17.41 -2.51 -7.15
C LEU A 362 16.84 -1.33 -6.38
N TYR A 363 16.86 -0.17 -7.03
CA TYR A 363 16.32 1.07 -6.49
C TYR A 363 15.26 1.63 -7.44
N SER A 364 14.29 2.33 -6.88
CA SER A 364 13.24 3.03 -7.62
C SER A 364 12.99 4.42 -7.06
N ILE A 365 12.54 5.32 -7.93
CA ILE A 365 12.09 6.66 -7.53
C ILE A 365 10.93 7.09 -8.42
N THR A 366 9.94 7.74 -7.82
CA THR A 366 8.84 8.39 -8.55
C THR A 366 9.28 9.78 -8.97
N MET A 367 9.11 10.10 -10.26
CA MET A 367 9.56 11.34 -10.87
C MET A 367 8.87 12.58 -10.28
N SER A 368 7.61 12.49 -9.85
CA SER A 368 6.90 13.58 -9.18
C SER A 368 7.55 14.02 -7.86
N LEU A 369 8.15 13.08 -7.10
CA LEU A 369 8.86 13.40 -5.86
C LEU A 369 10.11 14.24 -6.11
N THR A 370 10.74 14.07 -7.28
CA THR A 370 11.87 14.93 -7.68
C THR A 370 11.42 16.37 -7.93
N GLU A 371 10.15 16.60 -8.30
CA GLU A 371 9.60 17.94 -8.57
C GLU A 371 9.28 18.75 -7.32
N ILE A 372 9.05 18.06 -6.20
CA ILE A 372 8.63 18.67 -4.93
C ILE A 372 9.84 19.11 -4.09
N SER A 373 11.01 18.47 -4.24
CA SER A 373 12.23 18.79 -3.50
C SER A 373 12.86 20.11 -3.99
N LYS A 374 12.49 21.24 -3.38
CA LYS A 374 13.07 22.56 -3.64
C LYS A 374 14.51 22.68 -3.10
N GLY A 375 15.48 22.18 -3.86
CA GLY A 375 16.91 22.45 -3.66
C GLY A 375 17.72 21.36 -2.95
N GLU A 376 17.08 20.33 -2.39
CA GLU A 376 17.75 19.13 -1.87
C GLU A 376 17.81 18.02 -2.92
N PRO A 377 18.87 17.18 -2.94
CA PRO A 377 18.95 16.04 -3.85
C PRO A 377 17.85 15.02 -3.53
N ALA A 378 17.17 14.51 -4.56
CA ALA A 378 16.17 13.48 -4.39
C ALA A 378 16.84 12.13 -4.06
N HIS A 379 16.18 11.27 -3.29
CA HIS A 379 16.74 9.98 -2.88
C HIS A 379 15.97 8.82 -3.48
N PHE A 380 16.71 7.81 -3.93
CA PHE A 380 16.13 6.53 -4.33
C PHE A 380 15.57 5.77 -3.11
N GLU A 381 14.61 4.89 -3.36
CA GLU A 381 14.12 3.92 -2.38
C GLU A 381 14.42 2.48 -2.86
N TYR A 382 14.57 1.55 -1.92
CA TYR A 382 14.71 0.14 -2.29
C TYR A 382 13.43 -0.36 -2.94
N LEU A 383 13.54 -0.92 -4.15
CA LEU A 383 12.39 -1.44 -4.89
C LEU A 383 11.79 -2.71 -4.26
N MET A 384 12.65 -3.51 -3.64
CA MET A 384 12.27 -4.72 -2.91
C MET A 384 12.80 -4.64 -1.48
N TYR A 385 14.01 -5.16 -1.27
CA TYR A 385 14.75 -5.20 -0.02
C TYR A 385 16.24 -5.15 -0.35
N PRO A 386 17.12 -4.78 0.59
CA PRO A 386 18.56 -4.96 0.45
C PRO A 386 18.91 -6.43 0.16
N LEU A 387 19.37 -6.72 -1.04
CA LEU A 387 19.74 -8.07 -1.51
C LEU A 387 21.20 -8.40 -1.17
N HIS A 388 21.59 -9.67 -1.23
CA HIS A 388 23.01 -10.04 -1.10
C HIS A 388 23.82 -9.60 -2.32
N SER A 389 24.93 -8.91 -2.09
CA SER A 389 25.81 -8.41 -3.17
C SER A 389 26.90 -9.41 -3.57
N ALA A 390 27.13 -10.43 -2.74
CA ALA A 390 28.13 -11.47 -2.95
C ALA A 390 27.60 -12.86 -2.54
N ALA A 391 28.43 -13.88 -2.74
CA ALA A 391 28.12 -15.28 -2.45
C ALA A 391 27.58 -15.48 -1.02
N ILE A 392 26.43 -16.16 -0.92
CA ILE A 392 25.83 -16.53 0.37
C ILE A 392 26.54 -17.79 0.86
N THR A 393 27.19 -17.70 2.01
CA THR A 393 28.06 -18.75 2.56
C THR A 393 27.32 -19.65 3.53
N GLY A 394 26.32 -19.12 4.23
CA GLY A 394 25.56 -19.84 5.25
C GLY A 394 24.06 -19.58 5.15
N LEU A 395 23.30 -20.60 5.56
CA LEU A 395 21.85 -20.64 5.56
C LEU A 395 21.39 -21.39 6.82
N ALA A 396 20.40 -20.87 7.53
CA ALA A 396 19.80 -21.53 8.69
C ALA A 396 18.30 -21.24 8.78
N THR A 397 17.55 -22.16 9.40
CA THR A 397 16.09 -22.06 9.59
C THR A 397 15.71 -22.11 11.06
N CYS A 398 14.53 -21.58 11.38
CA CYS A 398 13.92 -21.68 12.70
C CYS A 398 12.79 -22.72 12.73
N ILE A 399 12.54 -23.32 13.91
CA ILE A 399 11.40 -24.25 14.12
C ILE A 399 10.17 -23.49 14.62
N ARG A 400 10.34 -22.55 15.56
CA ARG A 400 9.22 -21.83 16.18
C ARG A 400 8.74 -20.61 15.40
N LYS A 401 9.53 -20.08 14.47
CA LYS A 401 9.21 -18.89 13.67
C LYS A 401 9.48 -19.17 12.19
N PRO A 402 8.82 -18.48 11.26
CA PRO A 402 9.05 -18.65 9.82
C PRO A 402 10.30 -17.91 9.34
N PHE A 403 11.41 -18.01 10.08
CA PHE A 403 12.64 -17.26 9.81
C PHE A 403 13.70 -18.09 9.10
N ILE A 404 14.36 -17.43 8.14
CA ILE A 404 15.57 -17.86 7.46
C ILE A 404 16.67 -16.88 7.82
N ALA A 405 17.83 -17.38 8.25
CA ALA A 405 19.02 -16.56 8.39
C ALA A 405 20.00 -16.85 7.27
N THR A 406 20.54 -15.80 6.65
CA THR A 406 21.59 -15.89 5.64
C THR A 406 22.79 -15.05 6.05
N CYS A 407 23.99 -15.51 5.70
CA CYS A 407 25.22 -14.76 5.81
C CYS A 407 26.00 -14.81 4.50
N SER A 408 26.73 -13.74 4.19
CA SER A 408 27.42 -13.62 2.91
C SER A 408 28.80 -12.96 3.06
N LEU A 409 29.61 -13.13 2.02
CA LEU A 409 30.88 -12.43 1.85
C LEU A 409 30.71 -10.91 1.66
N ASP A 410 29.47 -10.44 1.45
CA ASP A 410 29.12 -9.02 1.50
C ASP A 410 29.16 -8.42 2.91
N ARG A 411 29.63 -9.20 3.90
CA ARG A 411 29.79 -8.83 5.30
C ARG A 411 28.46 -8.55 6.01
N SER A 412 27.35 -9.01 5.45
CA SER A 412 26.04 -8.83 6.06
C SER A 412 25.43 -10.13 6.55
N VAL A 413 24.56 -9.96 7.55
CA VAL A 413 23.64 -10.98 8.04
C VAL A 413 22.22 -10.49 7.81
N ARG A 414 21.38 -11.37 7.25
CA ARG A 414 19.99 -11.06 6.92
C ARG A 414 19.06 -12.12 7.49
N ILE A 415 17.93 -11.68 8.03
CA ILE A 415 16.85 -12.53 8.51
C ILE A 415 15.63 -12.28 7.63
N TRP A 416 15.18 -13.32 6.95
CA TRP A 416 14.04 -13.30 6.03
C TRP A 416 12.88 -14.07 6.65
N ASN A 417 11.66 -13.62 6.36
CA ASN A 417 10.45 -14.36 6.66
C ASN A 417 9.96 -15.06 5.39
N TYR A 418 9.89 -16.39 5.42
CA TYR A 418 9.52 -17.18 4.24
C TYR A 418 8.00 -17.33 4.05
N GLU A 419 7.19 -16.95 5.03
CA GLU A 419 5.73 -16.96 4.92
C GLU A 419 5.23 -15.65 4.29
N SER A 420 5.72 -14.51 4.79
CA SER A 420 5.40 -13.18 4.23
C SER A 420 6.26 -12.81 3.01
N ASN A 421 7.39 -13.51 2.78
CA ASN A 421 8.40 -13.18 1.77
C ASN A 421 9.00 -11.76 1.96
N THR A 422 9.24 -11.37 3.21
CA THR A 422 9.79 -10.06 3.59
C THR A 422 11.17 -10.20 4.25
N LEU A 423 12.00 -9.17 4.13
CA LEU A 423 13.21 -9.03 4.95
C LEU A 423 12.81 -8.41 6.30
N GLU A 424 13.08 -9.12 7.39
CA GLU A 424 12.74 -8.67 8.76
C GLU A 424 13.88 -7.88 9.39
N LEU A 425 15.10 -8.41 9.32
CA LEU A 425 16.29 -7.79 9.90
C LEU A 425 17.47 -7.85 8.93
N PHE A 426 18.28 -6.80 8.94
CA PHE A 426 19.52 -6.71 8.18
C PHE A 426 20.59 -6.01 9.02
N LYS A 427 21.83 -6.46 8.93
CA LYS A 427 22.97 -5.79 9.54
C LYS A 427 24.26 -6.06 8.78
N GLU A 428 25.02 -5.02 8.50
CA GLU A 428 26.34 -5.10 7.90
C GLU A 428 27.44 -5.01 8.97
N TYR A 429 28.54 -5.74 8.77
CA TYR A 429 29.68 -5.83 9.66
C TYR A 429 30.99 -5.50 8.92
N GLN A 430 32.06 -5.24 9.68
CA GLN A 430 33.38 -4.96 9.10
C GLN A 430 34.06 -6.21 8.53
N GLU A 431 33.77 -7.36 9.12
CA GLU A 431 34.38 -8.65 8.80
C GLU A 431 33.41 -9.54 8.02
N GLU A 432 33.95 -10.41 7.17
CA GLU A 432 33.16 -11.37 6.40
C GLU A 432 32.53 -12.44 7.32
N ALA A 433 31.30 -12.83 7.00
CA ALA A 433 30.60 -13.92 7.66
C ALA A 433 30.70 -15.21 6.83
N TYR A 434 31.18 -16.29 7.44
CA TYR A 434 31.39 -17.58 6.77
C TYR A 434 30.35 -18.64 7.12
N ALA A 435 29.76 -18.57 8.32
CA ALA A 435 28.77 -19.53 8.77
C ALA A 435 27.72 -18.86 9.64
N ILE A 436 26.50 -19.39 9.58
CA ILE A 436 25.37 -18.92 10.38
C ILE A 436 24.52 -20.10 10.83
N SER A 437 24.05 -20.05 12.08
CA SER A 437 23.06 -20.97 12.60
C SER A 437 22.07 -20.23 13.47
N LEU A 438 20.78 -20.45 13.23
CA LEU A 438 19.70 -19.83 14.00
C LEU A 438 19.21 -20.82 15.08
N HIS A 439 18.95 -20.31 16.28
CA HIS A 439 18.50 -21.15 17.38
C HIS A 439 17.04 -21.57 17.17
N PRO A 440 16.62 -22.81 17.51
CA PRO A 440 15.25 -23.30 17.27
C PRO A 440 14.11 -22.40 17.79
N SER A 441 14.38 -21.56 18.80
CA SER A 441 13.42 -20.59 19.35
C SER A 441 13.20 -19.33 18.49
N GLY A 442 14.11 -18.98 17.58
CA GLY A 442 13.99 -17.77 16.74
C GLY A 442 14.47 -16.48 17.39
N HIS A 443 15.18 -16.57 18.50
CA HIS A 443 15.61 -15.43 19.33
C HIS A 443 17.12 -15.20 19.33
N PHE A 444 17.90 -16.25 19.02
CA PHE A 444 19.36 -16.21 19.03
C PHE A 444 19.91 -16.68 17.70
N VAL A 445 21.05 -16.13 17.32
CA VAL A 445 21.81 -16.57 16.14
C VAL A 445 23.29 -16.63 16.48
N VAL A 446 23.97 -17.65 15.96
CA VAL A 446 25.43 -17.76 16.02
C VAL A 446 25.97 -17.48 14.63
N VAL A 447 26.91 -16.54 14.54
CA VAL A 447 27.56 -16.15 13.30
C VAL A 447 29.06 -16.32 13.44
N GLY A 448 29.64 -17.10 12.52
CA GLY A 448 31.08 -17.28 12.39
C GLY A 448 31.67 -16.24 11.46
N PHE A 449 32.30 -15.21 12.02
CA PHE A 449 33.04 -14.22 11.24
C PHE A 449 34.49 -14.67 10.99
N ALA A 450 35.17 -13.96 10.11
CA ALA A 450 36.59 -14.17 9.86
C ALA A 450 37.46 -14.03 11.13
N ASP A 451 37.11 -13.07 12.01
CA ASP A 451 37.83 -12.79 13.25
C ASP A 451 37.42 -13.73 14.40
N LYS A 452 36.12 -13.83 14.68
CA LYS A 452 35.56 -14.45 15.88
C LYS A 452 34.21 -15.08 15.60
N LEU A 453 33.80 -15.98 16.50
CA LEU A 453 32.44 -16.50 16.54
C LEU A 453 31.60 -15.64 17.50
N ARG A 454 30.46 -15.13 17.04
CA ARG A 454 29.60 -14.25 17.83
C ARG A 454 28.23 -14.88 18.02
N LEU A 455 27.74 -14.89 19.26
CA LEU A 455 26.37 -15.24 19.62
C LEU A 455 25.59 -13.93 19.84
N MET A 456 24.48 -13.81 19.11
CA MET A 456 23.71 -12.58 18.95
C MET A 456 22.24 -12.81 19.29
N ASN A 457 21.61 -11.77 19.82
CA ASN A 457 20.17 -11.67 20.02
C ASN A 457 19.52 -11.08 18.76
N LEU A 458 18.42 -11.69 18.33
CA LEU A 458 17.51 -11.15 17.33
C LEU A 458 16.45 -10.33 18.05
N LEU A 459 16.62 -9.01 18.07
CA LEU A 459 15.65 -8.07 18.63
C LEU A 459 14.63 -7.65 17.55
N ILE A 460 13.63 -6.85 17.91
CA ILE A 460 12.62 -6.36 16.96
C ILE A 460 13.21 -5.57 15.77
N ASP A 461 14.18 -4.68 16.03
CA ASP A 461 14.72 -3.74 15.03
C ASP A 461 16.23 -3.95 14.76
N ASP A 462 16.91 -4.83 15.51
CA ASP A 462 18.39 -4.93 15.47
C ASP A 462 18.93 -6.33 15.83
N ILE A 463 20.15 -6.62 15.36
CA ILE A 463 20.93 -7.82 15.69
C ILE A 463 22.11 -7.41 16.58
N ARG A 464 22.08 -7.80 17.86
CA ARG A 464 23.11 -7.39 18.84
C ARG A 464 23.90 -8.59 19.37
N SER A 465 25.23 -8.52 19.29
CA SER A 465 26.11 -9.52 19.92
C SER A 465 26.15 -9.34 21.43
N PHE A 466 25.95 -10.41 22.18
CA PHE A 466 26.10 -10.40 23.64
C PHE A 466 27.22 -11.32 24.14
N LYS A 467 27.71 -12.24 23.30
CA LYS A 467 28.85 -13.10 23.62
C LYS A 467 29.73 -13.32 22.39
N GLU A 468 31.04 -13.20 22.60
CA GLU A 468 32.06 -13.51 21.58
C GLU A 468 32.95 -14.67 22.05
N TYR A 469 33.31 -15.53 21.10
CA TYR A 469 34.23 -16.65 21.29
C TYR A 469 35.45 -16.46 20.39
N SER A 470 36.64 -16.79 20.90
CA SER A 470 37.93 -16.68 20.20
C SER A 470 38.16 -17.80 19.18
N VAL A 471 37.13 -18.15 18.42
CA VAL A 471 37.20 -19.11 17.30
C VAL A 471 37.29 -18.33 16.00
N ARG A 472 38.47 -18.36 15.36
CA ARG A 472 38.74 -17.61 14.12
C ARG A 472 38.33 -18.40 12.89
N GLY A 473 37.80 -17.72 11.88
CA GLY A 473 37.50 -18.30 10.57
C GLY A 473 36.56 -19.50 10.61
N CYS A 474 35.52 -19.44 11.46
CA CYS A 474 34.55 -20.53 11.63
C CYS A 474 33.73 -20.70 10.34
N ARG A 475 33.97 -21.77 9.58
CA ARG A 475 33.30 -22.03 8.29
C ARG A 475 32.06 -22.88 8.37
N GLU A 476 31.79 -23.50 9.52
CA GLU A 476 30.57 -24.27 9.76
C GLU A 476 30.16 -24.10 11.22
N CYS A 477 28.90 -23.76 11.45
CA CYS A 477 28.28 -23.78 12.78
C CYS A 477 26.86 -24.35 12.68
N SER A 478 26.42 -25.01 13.74
CA SER A 478 25.10 -25.63 13.78
C SER A 478 24.59 -25.76 15.22
N PHE A 479 23.39 -25.25 15.48
CA PHE A 479 22.65 -25.51 16.71
C PHE A 479 22.08 -26.94 16.73
N SER A 480 22.05 -27.52 17.92
CA SER A 480 21.30 -28.75 18.21
C SER A 480 19.79 -28.55 18.02
N ASN A 481 19.05 -29.64 17.82
CA ASN A 481 17.60 -29.59 17.57
C ASN A 481 16.82 -29.03 18.77
N GLY A 482 17.26 -29.34 20.00
CA GLY A 482 16.74 -28.76 21.24
C GLY A 482 17.32 -27.38 21.57
N GLY A 483 18.33 -26.91 20.85
CA GLY A 483 18.96 -25.59 21.03
C GLY A 483 19.87 -25.45 22.26
N HIS A 484 19.95 -26.46 23.12
CA HIS A 484 20.76 -26.46 24.34
C HIS A 484 22.28 -26.47 24.08
N LEU A 485 22.69 -27.00 22.94
CA LEU A 485 24.08 -27.02 22.45
C LEU A 485 24.22 -26.37 21.07
N PHE A 486 25.43 -25.92 20.74
CA PHE A 486 25.83 -25.61 19.37
C PHE A 486 27.27 -26.05 19.08
N ALA A 487 27.50 -26.42 17.82
CA ALA A 487 28.80 -26.82 17.30
C ALA A 487 29.40 -25.69 16.47
N ALA A 488 30.70 -25.47 16.61
CA ALA A 488 31.46 -24.51 15.84
C ALA A 488 32.79 -25.12 15.37
N VAL A 489 33.02 -25.08 14.06
CA VAL A 489 34.18 -25.71 13.43
C VAL A 489 35.34 -24.72 13.32
N SER A 490 36.50 -25.09 13.87
CA SER A 490 37.75 -24.36 13.74
C SER A 490 38.79 -25.22 13.01
N GLY A 491 38.85 -25.08 11.70
CA GLY A 491 39.75 -25.89 10.85
C GLY A 491 39.39 -27.38 10.89
N ASN A 492 40.14 -28.15 11.68
CA ASN A 492 39.97 -29.60 11.84
C ASN A 492 39.38 -30.02 13.21
N VAL A 493 39.12 -29.06 14.10
CA VAL A 493 38.55 -29.29 15.43
C VAL A 493 37.11 -28.79 15.46
N ILE A 494 36.23 -29.56 16.10
CA ILE A 494 34.84 -29.16 16.33
C ILE A 494 34.69 -28.82 17.81
N HIS A 495 34.32 -27.57 18.10
CA HIS A 495 34.05 -27.08 19.45
C HIS A 495 32.56 -27.19 19.74
N ILE A 496 32.20 -27.75 20.89
CA ILE A 496 30.81 -27.85 21.36
C ILE A 496 30.62 -26.92 22.54
N PHE A 497 29.65 -26.01 22.43
CA PHE A 497 29.32 -25.02 23.45
C PHE A 497 27.90 -25.24 23.96
N ALA A 498 27.68 -24.93 25.24
CA ALA A 498 26.33 -24.85 25.79
C ALA A 498 25.74 -23.46 25.57
N THR A 499 24.50 -23.40 25.08
CA THR A 499 23.79 -22.14 24.85
C THR A 499 23.42 -21.46 26.17
N THR A 500 23.11 -22.22 27.22
CA THR A 500 22.67 -21.68 28.53
C THR A 500 23.84 -21.21 29.39
N SER A 501 24.93 -21.99 29.49
CA SER A 501 26.10 -21.61 30.29
C SER A 501 27.09 -20.74 29.53
N LEU A 502 27.01 -20.69 28.18
CA LEU A 502 27.95 -19.99 27.30
C LEU A 502 29.40 -20.51 27.40
N GLU A 503 29.60 -21.70 27.94
CA GLU A 503 30.90 -22.34 28.10
C GLU A 503 31.15 -23.43 27.06
N ASN A 504 32.43 -23.75 26.82
CA ASN A 504 32.82 -24.88 25.98
C ASN A 504 32.73 -26.17 26.80
N ILE A 505 31.93 -27.13 26.32
CA ILE A 505 31.73 -28.43 26.97
C ILE A 505 32.75 -29.45 26.47
N SER A 506 32.95 -29.54 25.15
CA SER A 506 33.81 -30.56 24.55
C SER A 506 34.47 -30.10 23.27
N ASN A 507 35.65 -30.66 22.99
CA ASN A 507 36.43 -30.41 21.78
C ASN A 507 36.69 -31.73 21.07
N LEU A 508 36.01 -31.94 19.94
CA LEU A 508 36.12 -33.15 19.14
C LEU A 508 37.33 -33.02 18.20
N LYS A 509 38.37 -33.82 18.47
CA LYS A 509 39.63 -33.83 17.73
C LYS A 509 39.83 -35.19 17.06
N GLY A 510 39.99 -35.21 15.74
CA GLY A 510 40.23 -36.44 14.98
C GLY A 510 40.37 -36.26 13.47
N HIS A 511 39.75 -35.24 12.89
CA HIS A 511 39.95 -34.91 11.47
C HIS A 511 41.38 -34.45 11.20
N THR A 512 41.97 -34.96 10.11
CA THR A 512 43.28 -34.53 9.61
C THR A 512 43.16 -33.38 8.62
N GLY A 513 42.00 -33.24 8.00
CA GLY A 513 41.66 -32.18 7.05
C GLY A 513 40.69 -31.15 7.65
N LYS A 514 40.35 -30.14 6.86
CA LYS A 514 39.30 -29.18 7.23
C LYS A 514 37.94 -29.88 7.23
N VAL A 515 37.17 -29.69 8.29
CA VAL A 515 35.77 -30.14 8.39
C VAL A 515 34.90 -29.21 7.56
N ARG A 516 34.00 -29.78 6.75
CA ARG A 516 33.15 -29.03 5.80
C ARG A 516 31.70 -28.97 6.21
N SER A 517 31.18 -29.99 6.89
CA SER A 517 29.79 -30.04 7.31
C SER A 517 29.66 -30.88 8.58
N VAL A 518 28.68 -30.49 9.40
CA VAL A 518 28.36 -31.11 10.68
C VAL A 518 26.85 -31.21 10.79
N VAL A 519 26.34 -32.36 11.26
CA VAL A 519 24.91 -32.60 11.45
C VAL A 519 24.65 -33.27 12.80
N TRP A 520 23.62 -32.80 13.49
CA TRP A 520 23.16 -33.36 14.76
C TRP A 520 22.23 -34.55 14.53
N ASN A 521 22.30 -35.54 15.40
CA ASN A 521 21.28 -36.57 15.47
C ASN A 521 19.96 -36.00 16.05
N ALA A 522 18.81 -36.61 15.76
CA ALA A 522 17.49 -36.18 16.23
C ALA A 522 17.40 -36.05 17.76
N ASP A 523 18.09 -36.92 18.50
CA ASP A 523 18.16 -36.90 19.97
C ASP A 523 19.26 -35.99 20.54
N ASP A 524 20.02 -35.28 19.70
CA ASP A 524 21.17 -34.43 20.06
C ASP A 524 22.30 -35.15 20.83
N SER A 525 22.27 -36.48 20.95
CA SER A 525 23.27 -37.28 21.68
C SER A 525 24.55 -37.56 20.88
N LYS A 526 24.42 -37.52 19.54
CA LYS A 526 25.49 -37.81 18.59
C LYS A 526 25.62 -36.69 17.56
N LEU A 527 26.83 -36.51 17.05
CA LEU A 527 27.17 -35.54 16.02
C LEU A 527 27.90 -36.25 14.88
N ILE A 528 27.51 -35.98 13.64
CA ILE A 528 28.16 -36.53 12.45
C ILE A 528 28.94 -35.42 11.77
N SER A 529 30.17 -35.68 11.36
CA SER A 529 31.02 -34.71 10.66
C SER A 529 31.69 -35.30 9.44
N CYS A 530 31.87 -34.49 8.40
CA CYS A 530 32.61 -34.86 7.20
C CYS A 530 33.67 -33.81 6.83
N GLY A 531 34.77 -34.26 6.25
CA GLY A 531 35.90 -33.40 5.94
C GLY A 531 36.59 -33.65 4.60
N THR A 532 37.53 -32.75 4.31
CA THR A 532 38.45 -32.80 3.16
C THR A 532 39.48 -33.93 3.26
N ASP A 533 39.59 -34.57 4.41
CA ASP A 533 40.39 -35.78 4.63
C ASP A 533 39.73 -37.06 4.09
N GLY A 534 38.51 -36.96 3.59
CA GLY A 534 37.75 -38.10 3.10
C GLY A 534 37.23 -38.99 4.22
N ALA A 535 37.13 -38.47 5.43
CA ALA A 535 36.54 -39.17 6.56
C ALA A 535 35.14 -38.65 6.87
N VAL A 536 34.25 -39.56 7.23
CA VAL A 536 32.98 -39.30 7.90
C VAL A 536 33.07 -39.93 9.29
N TYR A 537 32.92 -39.12 10.33
CA TYR A 537 32.97 -39.57 11.73
C TYR A 537 31.63 -39.38 12.43
N GLU A 538 31.29 -40.33 13.27
CA GLU A 538 30.19 -40.24 14.23
C GLU A 538 30.77 -40.05 15.63
N TRP A 539 30.36 -38.98 16.30
CA TRP A 539 30.85 -38.58 17.60
C TRP A 539 29.78 -38.79 18.66
N ASN A 540 30.17 -39.42 19.77
CA ASN A 540 29.32 -39.53 20.92
C ASN A 540 29.63 -38.38 21.89
N LEU A 541 28.67 -37.49 22.12
CA LEU A 541 28.89 -36.25 22.86
C LEU A 541 29.03 -36.47 24.37
N SER A 542 28.45 -37.54 24.91
CA SER A 542 28.60 -37.88 26.33
C SER A 542 30.03 -38.31 26.69
N SER A 543 30.72 -38.95 25.74
CA SER A 543 32.09 -39.44 25.93
C SER A 543 33.16 -38.56 25.28
N GLY A 544 32.78 -37.70 24.32
CA GLY A 544 33.69 -36.90 23.50
C GLY A 544 34.56 -37.74 22.55
N LYS A 545 34.23 -39.02 22.33
CA LYS A 545 34.99 -39.97 21.49
C LYS A 545 34.27 -40.27 20.18
N ARG A 546 35.05 -40.74 19.21
CA ARG A 546 34.56 -41.28 17.92
C ARG A 546 33.98 -42.66 18.16
N GLU A 547 32.75 -42.89 17.69
CA GLU A 547 32.05 -44.17 17.81
C GLU A 547 32.21 -44.99 16.53
N THR A 548 31.97 -44.36 15.37
CA THR A 548 32.13 -44.99 14.05
C THR A 548 32.95 -44.10 13.12
N GLU A 549 33.65 -44.73 12.17
CA GLU A 549 34.42 -44.03 11.14
C GLU A 549 34.26 -44.70 9.77
N CYS A 550 34.11 -43.89 8.72
CA CYS A 550 34.14 -44.33 7.33
C CYS A 550 35.10 -43.44 6.56
N VAL A 551 36.21 -44.01 6.07
CA VAL A 551 37.30 -43.26 5.45
C VAL A 551 37.53 -43.71 4.02
N LEU A 552 37.42 -42.77 3.08
CA LEU A 552 37.80 -42.93 1.69
C LEU A 552 38.72 -41.78 1.24
N LYS A 553 40.04 -42.03 1.28
CA LYS A 553 41.08 -41.00 1.02
C LYS A 553 41.04 -40.37 -0.39
N SER A 554 40.39 -41.01 -1.35
CA SER A 554 40.26 -40.50 -2.72
C SER A 554 39.17 -39.42 -2.88
N CYS A 555 38.32 -39.21 -1.86
CA CYS A 555 37.21 -38.27 -1.92
C CYS A 555 37.35 -37.18 -0.87
N SER A 556 37.08 -35.93 -1.24
CA SER A 556 36.87 -34.83 -0.30
C SER A 556 35.37 -34.61 -0.13
N TYR A 557 34.85 -34.85 1.09
CA TYR A 557 33.42 -34.67 1.36
C TYR A 557 33.08 -33.19 1.57
N ASN A 558 32.00 -32.75 0.91
CA ASN A 558 31.49 -31.38 0.98
C ASN A 558 30.35 -31.23 1.99
N CYS A 559 29.44 -32.22 2.05
CA CYS A 559 28.26 -32.17 2.88
C CYS A 559 27.86 -33.58 3.34
N VAL A 560 27.23 -33.65 4.51
CA VAL A 560 26.71 -34.88 5.11
C VAL A 560 25.30 -34.64 5.61
N THR A 561 24.46 -35.65 5.60
CA THR A 561 23.13 -35.64 6.24
C THR A 561 22.83 -37.01 6.84
N VAL A 562 21.89 -37.07 7.77
CA VAL A 562 21.50 -38.30 8.48
C VAL A 562 20.03 -38.60 8.26
N SER A 563 19.68 -39.87 8.14
CA SER A 563 18.30 -40.30 8.06
C SER A 563 17.52 -39.95 9.33
N PRO A 564 16.19 -39.69 9.26
CA PRO A 564 15.39 -39.37 10.44
C PRO A 564 15.36 -40.45 11.52
N ASP A 565 15.68 -41.71 11.17
CA ASP A 565 15.82 -42.82 12.11
C ASP A 565 17.24 -42.97 12.68
N ALA A 566 18.15 -42.04 12.35
CA ALA A 566 19.55 -41.98 12.81
C ALA A 566 20.46 -43.14 12.40
N LYS A 567 20.00 -44.04 11.51
CA LYS A 567 20.74 -45.27 11.17
C LYS A 567 21.65 -45.14 9.96
N ILE A 568 21.27 -44.29 9.00
CA ILE A 568 21.92 -44.20 7.71
C ILE A 568 22.47 -42.78 7.53
N ILE A 569 23.74 -42.71 7.15
CA ILE A 569 24.45 -41.46 6.90
C ILE A 569 24.62 -41.31 5.39
N PHE A 570 24.30 -40.14 4.86
CA PHE A 570 24.53 -39.81 3.46
C PHE A 570 25.64 -38.78 3.33
N ALA A 571 26.61 -39.03 2.46
CA ALA A 571 27.73 -38.14 2.22
C ALA A 571 27.92 -37.87 0.73
N VAL A 572 28.26 -36.63 0.40
CA VAL A 572 28.54 -36.18 -0.97
C VAL A 572 29.87 -35.44 -1.04
N GLY A 573 30.60 -35.57 -2.15
CA GLY A 573 31.94 -35.01 -2.26
C GLY A 573 32.46 -34.89 -3.70
N SER A 574 33.78 -34.73 -3.81
CA SER A 574 34.49 -34.49 -5.07
C SER A 574 34.51 -35.67 -6.04
N ASP A 575 34.18 -36.88 -5.56
CA ASP A 575 34.16 -38.10 -6.37
C ASP A 575 32.91 -38.25 -7.26
N GLN A 576 32.04 -37.24 -7.27
CA GLN A 576 30.82 -37.22 -8.08
C GLN A 576 29.89 -38.40 -7.77
N THR A 577 29.90 -38.86 -6.52
CA THR A 577 28.99 -39.89 -6.03
C THR A 577 28.29 -39.44 -4.75
N LEU A 578 27.07 -39.93 -4.55
CA LEU A 578 26.38 -39.91 -3.28
C LEU A 578 26.55 -41.28 -2.63
N LYS A 579 27.04 -41.28 -1.39
CA LYS A 579 27.29 -42.50 -0.62
C LYS A 579 26.27 -42.67 0.48
N GLU A 580 25.74 -43.88 0.57
CA GLU A 580 24.94 -44.34 1.69
C GLU A 580 25.82 -45.17 2.61
N ILE A 581 25.98 -44.72 3.86
CA ILE A 581 26.89 -45.28 4.84
C ILE A 581 26.05 -45.79 6.02
N ALA A 582 26.26 -47.05 6.39
CA ALA A 582 25.73 -47.65 7.61
C ALA A 582 26.76 -48.63 8.18
N ASP A 583 26.78 -48.78 9.51
CA ASP A 583 27.66 -49.70 10.21
C ASP A 583 29.15 -49.57 9.81
N SER A 584 29.63 -48.33 9.64
CA SER A 584 31.01 -48.00 9.20
C SER A 584 31.39 -48.48 7.78
N SER A 585 30.41 -48.85 6.94
CA SER A 585 30.64 -49.32 5.57
C SER A 585 29.77 -48.58 4.55
N ILE A 586 30.23 -48.50 3.31
CA ILE A 586 29.46 -47.92 2.19
C ILE A 586 28.52 -49.00 1.66
N LEU A 587 27.21 -48.79 1.84
CA LEU A 587 26.17 -49.70 1.35
C LEU A 587 25.91 -49.54 -0.14
N ARG A 588 25.81 -48.29 -0.61
CA ARG A 588 25.47 -47.95 -2.00
C ARG A 588 26.17 -46.67 -2.45
N GLU A 589 26.54 -46.63 -3.73
CA GLU A 589 27.09 -45.46 -4.42
C GLU A 589 26.20 -45.06 -5.60
N ILE A 590 25.78 -43.80 -5.64
CA ILE A 590 24.94 -43.24 -6.70
C ILE A 590 25.75 -42.19 -7.46
N SER A 591 26.10 -42.49 -8.71
CA SER A 591 26.82 -41.57 -9.60
C SER A 591 26.01 -40.30 -9.91
N ALA A 592 26.73 -39.19 -10.00
CA ALA A 592 26.21 -37.85 -10.27
C ALA A 592 26.30 -37.41 -11.75
N PHE A 593 26.55 -38.34 -12.68
CA PHE A 593 26.54 -38.05 -14.14
C PHE A 593 27.41 -36.84 -14.52
N ASP A 594 28.70 -36.89 -14.16
CA ASP A 594 29.73 -35.88 -14.47
C ASP A 594 29.56 -34.50 -13.80
N VAL A 595 28.77 -34.42 -12.72
CA VAL A 595 28.59 -33.18 -11.93
C VAL A 595 28.93 -33.43 -10.46
N VAL A 596 29.58 -32.46 -9.80
CA VAL A 596 29.92 -32.58 -8.38
C VAL A 596 28.71 -32.23 -7.51
N TYR A 597 28.43 -33.05 -6.51
CA TYR A 597 27.43 -32.76 -5.48
C TYR A 597 28.03 -31.89 -4.37
N THR A 598 27.35 -30.78 -4.08
CA THR A 598 27.84 -29.75 -3.14
C THR A 598 27.10 -29.80 -1.80
N ALA A 599 25.78 -29.98 -1.83
CA ALA A 599 24.91 -29.99 -0.66
C ALA A 599 23.91 -31.15 -0.72
N ILE A 600 23.48 -31.66 0.42
CA ILE A 600 22.49 -32.73 0.53
C ILE A 600 21.57 -32.48 1.73
N VAL A 601 20.28 -32.75 1.56
CA VAL A 601 19.29 -32.67 2.64
C VAL A 601 18.24 -33.76 2.48
N ILE A 602 17.79 -34.32 3.60
CA ILE A 602 16.71 -35.29 3.65
C ILE A 602 15.50 -34.70 4.37
N SER A 603 14.29 -35.10 3.97
CA SER A 603 13.07 -34.64 4.60
C SER A 603 12.91 -35.23 6.00
N HIS A 604 12.36 -34.46 6.95
CA HIS A 604 12.12 -34.92 8.31
C HIS A 604 11.10 -36.07 8.33
N SER A 605 10.19 -36.10 7.35
CA SER A 605 9.26 -37.21 7.09
C SER A 605 9.94 -38.50 6.62
N GLY A 606 11.21 -38.46 6.23
CA GLY A 606 11.94 -39.64 5.73
C GLY A 606 11.34 -40.18 4.44
N ARG A 607 10.88 -39.30 3.54
CA ARG A 607 10.29 -39.67 2.26
C ARG A 607 11.09 -39.18 1.06
N MET A 608 11.84 -38.10 1.23
CA MET A 608 12.46 -37.36 0.13
C MET A 608 13.88 -36.93 0.45
N MET A 609 14.70 -36.83 -0.58
CA MET A 609 16.07 -36.36 -0.51
C MET A 609 16.32 -35.36 -1.64
N PHE A 610 17.02 -34.28 -1.33
CA PHE A 610 17.42 -33.26 -2.30
C PHE A 610 18.94 -33.13 -2.30
N VAL A 611 19.52 -33.02 -3.49
CA VAL A 611 20.96 -32.92 -3.70
C VAL A 611 21.25 -31.71 -4.58
N GLY A 612 22.08 -30.80 -4.10
CA GLY A 612 22.56 -29.64 -4.83
C GLY A 612 23.82 -29.95 -5.62
N THR A 613 23.97 -29.30 -6.77
CA THR A 613 25.10 -29.50 -7.68
C THR A 613 25.99 -28.25 -7.81
N SER A 614 27.20 -28.45 -8.31
CA SER A 614 28.12 -27.36 -8.67
C SER A 614 27.65 -26.50 -9.84
N VAL A 615 26.64 -26.94 -10.60
CA VAL A 615 26.08 -26.21 -11.76
C VAL A 615 24.80 -25.43 -11.38
N GLY A 616 24.43 -25.43 -10.09
CA GLY A 616 23.24 -24.70 -9.63
C GLY A 616 21.92 -25.43 -9.85
N THR A 617 21.96 -26.72 -10.19
CA THR A 617 20.76 -27.58 -10.26
C THR A 617 20.51 -28.32 -8.96
N ILE A 618 19.23 -28.58 -8.69
CA ILE A 618 18.72 -29.35 -7.56
C ILE A 618 18.19 -30.68 -8.11
N ARG A 619 18.69 -31.80 -7.59
CA ARG A 619 18.18 -33.14 -7.90
C ARG A 619 17.30 -33.63 -6.75
N ALA A 620 16.03 -33.88 -7.03
CA ALA A 620 15.08 -34.46 -6.10
C ALA A 620 14.97 -35.97 -6.30
N MET A 621 15.21 -36.73 -5.23
CA MET A 621 15.22 -38.20 -5.20
C MET A 621 14.26 -38.72 -4.13
N LYS A 622 13.63 -39.86 -4.40
CA LYS A 622 12.77 -40.53 -3.41
C LYS A 622 13.61 -41.27 -2.36
N TYR A 623 13.17 -41.22 -1.11
CA TYR A 623 13.76 -41.97 0.00
C TYR A 623 12.70 -42.92 0.64
N PRO A 624 13.01 -44.19 0.94
CA PRO A 624 14.26 -44.91 0.66
C PRO A 624 14.62 -44.98 -0.82
N LEU A 625 15.92 -44.92 -1.12
CA LEU A 625 16.41 -44.82 -2.50
C LEU A 625 16.01 -46.07 -3.31
N PRO A 626 15.28 -45.92 -4.44
CA PRO A 626 14.88 -47.05 -5.27
C PRO A 626 16.08 -47.73 -5.95
N LEU A 627 15.90 -48.98 -6.39
CA LEU A 627 16.91 -49.73 -7.14
C LEU A 627 17.23 -49.10 -8.51
N GLN A 628 16.27 -48.37 -9.09
CA GLN A 628 16.44 -47.66 -10.36
C GLN A 628 16.80 -46.19 -10.09
N LYS A 629 17.78 -45.66 -10.83
CA LYS A 629 18.24 -44.28 -10.69
C LYS A 629 17.21 -43.31 -11.29
N GLU A 630 16.24 -42.90 -10.48
CA GLU A 630 15.24 -41.89 -10.86
C GLU A 630 15.41 -40.63 -10.00
N PHE A 631 15.71 -39.50 -10.66
CA PHE A 631 15.74 -38.18 -10.04
C PHE A 631 15.07 -37.16 -10.96
N ASN A 632 14.44 -36.16 -10.36
CA ASN A 632 13.98 -34.97 -11.08
C ASN A 632 15.03 -33.88 -10.91
N GLU A 633 15.43 -33.23 -12.01
CA GLU A 633 16.40 -32.15 -12.01
C GLU A 633 15.70 -30.80 -12.21
N TYR A 634 15.96 -29.86 -11.30
CA TYR A 634 15.43 -28.50 -11.34
C TYR A 634 16.60 -27.53 -11.43
N GLN A 635 16.65 -26.72 -12.50
CA GLN A 635 17.59 -25.62 -12.56
C GLN A 635 17.15 -24.55 -11.54
N ALA A 636 18.07 -23.98 -10.77
CA ALA A 636 17.78 -22.95 -9.78
C ALA A 636 18.72 -21.75 -9.95
N HIS A 637 19.99 -22.00 -9.65
CA HIS A 637 21.07 -21.02 -9.58
C HIS A 637 21.94 -21.09 -10.84
N ALA A 638 22.71 -20.03 -11.07
CA ALA A 638 23.75 -20.01 -12.13
C ALA A 638 25.12 -20.46 -11.59
N GLY A 639 25.31 -20.42 -10.27
CA GLY A 639 26.53 -20.86 -9.60
C GLY A 639 26.33 -22.10 -8.73
N PRO A 640 27.41 -22.62 -8.12
CA PRO A 640 27.36 -23.72 -7.18
C PRO A 640 26.43 -23.43 -6.00
N ILE A 641 25.59 -24.40 -5.65
CA ILE A 641 24.76 -24.32 -4.45
C ILE A 641 25.66 -24.47 -3.22
N THR A 642 25.69 -23.47 -2.35
CA THR A 642 26.55 -23.43 -1.16
C THR A 642 25.90 -24.15 0.02
N LYS A 643 24.61 -23.93 0.25
CA LYS A 643 23.80 -24.60 1.30
C LYS A 643 22.37 -24.85 0.84
N MET A 644 21.78 -25.89 1.40
CA MET A 644 20.36 -26.24 1.22
C MET A 644 19.77 -26.68 2.54
N LEU A 645 18.54 -26.26 2.84
CA LEU A 645 17.80 -26.68 4.03
C LEU A 645 16.33 -26.89 3.69
N LEU A 646 15.68 -27.80 4.42
CA LEU A 646 14.23 -27.95 4.41
C LEU A 646 13.64 -27.28 5.65
N THR A 647 12.47 -26.67 5.49
CA THR A 647 11.69 -26.22 6.65
C THR A 647 11.26 -27.41 7.50
N PHE A 648 11.03 -27.18 8.78
CA PHE A 648 10.72 -28.25 9.75
C PHE A 648 9.42 -29.02 9.42
N ASP A 649 8.51 -28.39 8.69
CA ASP A 649 7.26 -28.96 8.20
C ASP A 649 7.38 -29.67 6.84
N ASP A 650 8.58 -29.74 6.26
CA ASP A 650 8.88 -30.27 4.92
C ASP A 650 8.11 -29.59 3.76
N GLN A 651 7.51 -28.41 3.99
CA GLN A 651 6.74 -27.70 2.95
C GLN A 651 7.63 -26.92 1.97
N PHE A 652 8.74 -26.37 2.47
CA PHE A 652 9.63 -25.53 1.69
C PHE A 652 11.05 -26.06 1.70
N LEU A 653 11.67 -26.05 0.52
CA LEU A 653 13.11 -26.25 0.32
C LEU A 653 13.74 -24.89 0.05
N LEU A 654 14.79 -24.58 0.80
CA LEU A 654 15.53 -23.33 0.72
C LEU A 654 16.91 -23.61 0.13
N THR A 655 17.27 -22.87 -0.91
CA THR A 655 18.57 -23.03 -1.57
C THR A 655 19.28 -21.70 -1.72
N VAL A 656 20.57 -21.68 -1.39
CA VAL A 656 21.45 -20.51 -1.57
C VAL A 656 22.67 -20.90 -2.38
N ALA A 657 23.22 -19.95 -3.12
CA ALA A 657 24.37 -20.19 -3.99
C ALA A 657 25.36 -19.03 -4.00
N GLU A 658 26.47 -19.27 -4.70
CA GLU A 658 27.52 -18.26 -4.93
C GLU A 658 27.04 -17.06 -5.76
N ASP A 659 25.92 -17.19 -6.48
CA ASP A 659 25.32 -16.12 -7.26
C ASP A 659 24.58 -15.05 -6.42
N GLY A 660 24.63 -15.16 -5.09
CA GLY A 660 24.01 -14.19 -4.18
C GLY A 660 22.48 -14.33 -4.09
N CYS A 661 21.91 -15.40 -4.65
CA CYS A 661 20.47 -15.62 -4.65
C CYS A 661 20.03 -16.64 -3.59
N LEU A 662 18.87 -16.40 -2.98
CA LEU A 662 18.12 -17.31 -2.12
C LEU A 662 16.81 -17.68 -2.82
N PHE A 663 16.61 -18.97 -3.09
CA PHE A 663 15.35 -19.49 -3.62
C PHE A 663 14.55 -20.23 -2.55
N THR A 664 13.25 -19.95 -2.51
CA THR A 664 12.26 -20.71 -1.75
C THR A 664 11.45 -21.57 -2.71
N TRP A 665 11.50 -22.88 -2.51
CA TRP A 665 10.81 -23.88 -3.32
C TRP A 665 9.68 -24.51 -2.52
N LYS A 666 8.47 -24.50 -3.06
CA LYS A 666 7.36 -25.29 -2.49
C LYS A 666 7.50 -26.74 -2.91
N VAL A 667 7.50 -27.64 -1.95
CA VAL A 667 7.65 -29.09 -2.16
C VAL A 667 6.30 -29.77 -1.98
N PHE A 668 5.89 -30.56 -2.97
CA PHE A 668 4.69 -31.37 -2.89
C PHE A 668 4.83 -32.67 -3.69
N ASP A 669 3.97 -33.62 -3.36
CA ASP A 669 3.91 -34.89 -4.07
C ASP A 669 3.05 -34.76 -5.34
N LYS A 670 3.33 -35.49 -6.44
CA LYS A 670 2.59 -35.39 -7.73
C LYS A 670 1.08 -35.58 -7.59
N ASP A 671 0.62 -36.23 -6.53
CA ASP A 671 -0.80 -36.37 -6.20
C ASP A 671 -1.44 -35.04 -5.69
N GLY A 672 -0.69 -33.93 -5.63
CA GLY A 672 -1.16 -32.62 -5.17
C GLY A 672 -1.48 -32.55 -3.67
N ARG A 673 -1.29 -33.67 -2.96
CA ARG A 673 -1.38 -33.73 -1.50
C ARG A 673 -0.14 -33.03 -0.95
N GLY A 674 -0.33 -31.83 -0.41
CA GLY A 674 0.68 -31.20 0.44
C GLY A 674 1.12 -32.19 1.51
N ILE A 675 2.39 -32.11 1.92
CA ILE A 675 2.97 -32.98 2.96
C ILE A 675 2.38 -32.52 4.30
N LYS A 676 1.09 -32.78 4.52
CA LYS A 676 0.41 -32.43 5.76
C LYS A 676 0.90 -33.37 6.85
N ARG A 677 1.70 -32.85 7.77
CA ARG A 677 1.73 -33.38 9.14
C ARG A 677 0.31 -33.26 9.71
N GLU A 678 -0.10 -34.24 10.50
CA GLU A 678 -1.43 -34.27 11.13
C GLU A 678 -1.67 -33.15 12.17
N ARG A 679 -0.65 -32.33 12.46
CA ARG A 679 -0.74 -31.15 13.34
C ARG A 679 0.00 -29.96 12.72
N GLU A 680 -0.75 -28.94 12.30
CA GLU A 680 -0.23 -27.59 12.06
C GLU A 680 0.05 -26.95 13.43
N VAL A 681 1.32 -26.80 13.80
CA VAL A 681 1.72 -26.02 14.98
C VAL A 681 1.94 -24.60 14.48
N GLY A 682 1.13 -23.65 14.96
CA GLY A 682 1.29 -22.24 14.60
C GLY A 682 2.64 -21.68 15.03
N PHE A 683 3.15 -20.70 14.29
CA PHE A 683 4.38 -19.99 14.64
C PHE A 683 4.21 -19.11 15.88
N ALA A 684 5.30 -18.86 16.59
CA ALA A 684 5.33 -17.96 17.74
C ALA A 684 5.48 -16.50 17.30
N GLU A 685 4.59 -15.63 17.75
CA GLU A 685 4.61 -14.18 17.46
C GLU A 685 5.42 -13.36 18.46
N GLU A 686 6.00 -13.99 19.49
CA GLU A 686 6.79 -13.31 20.51
C GLU A 686 8.03 -12.64 19.90
N VAL A 687 8.33 -11.39 20.26
CA VAL A 687 9.52 -10.66 19.80
C VAL A 687 10.36 -10.23 21.01
N LEU A 688 11.68 -10.28 20.88
CA LEU A 688 12.59 -9.76 21.90
C LEU A 688 12.75 -8.25 21.72
N ILE A 689 12.48 -7.50 22.79
CA ILE A 689 12.70 -6.05 22.87
C ILE A 689 13.47 -5.79 24.15
N THR A 690 14.48 -4.92 24.11
CA THR A 690 15.16 -4.53 25.34
C THR A 690 14.28 -3.56 26.13
N LYS A 691 14.42 -3.55 27.45
CA LYS A 691 13.63 -2.65 28.30
C LYS A 691 13.86 -1.17 27.92
N THR A 692 15.09 -0.81 27.59
CA THR A 692 15.46 0.55 27.16
C THR A 692 14.81 0.93 25.84
N ASP A 693 14.85 0.04 24.83
CA ASP A 693 14.22 0.33 23.54
C ASP A 693 12.70 0.50 23.70
N MET A 694 12.05 -0.28 24.59
CA MET A 694 10.62 -0.13 24.88
C MET A 694 10.29 1.21 25.56
N GLU A 695 11.12 1.66 26.50
CA GLU A 695 10.98 2.95 27.17
C GLU A 695 11.18 4.12 26.19
N GLU A 696 12.19 4.04 25.31
CA GLU A 696 12.44 5.03 24.25
C GLU A 696 11.28 5.10 23.24
N LYS A 697 10.77 3.95 22.77
CA LYS A 697 9.62 3.92 21.84
C LYS A 697 8.35 4.46 22.50
N ALA A 698 8.15 4.20 23.80
CA ALA A 698 7.03 4.77 24.55
C ALA A 698 7.12 6.31 24.64
N GLN A 699 8.33 6.85 24.86
CA GLN A 699 8.58 8.28 24.85
C GLN A 699 8.35 8.91 23.46
N ILE A 700 8.89 8.29 22.40
CA ILE A 700 8.68 8.74 21.01
C ILE A 700 7.19 8.69 20.63
N MET A 701 6.46 7.65 21.06
CA MET A 701 5.01 7.54 20.82
C MET A 701 4.25 8.68 21.50
N LEU A 702 4.66 9.08 22.71
CA LEU A 702 4.06 10.21 23.41
C LEU A 702 4.32 11.53 22.66
N GLU A 703 5.55 11.77 22.22
CA GLU A 703 5.95 12.96 21.45
C GLU A 703 5.24 13.04 20.09
N LEU A 704 5.15 11.93 19.36
CA LEU A 704 4.41 11.84 18.11
C LEU A 704 2.92 12.10 18.33
N LYS A 705 2.34 11.57 19.41
CA LYS A 705 0.93 11.82 19.75
C LYS A 705 0.67 13.30 20.01
N THR A 706 1.54 13.97 20.78
CA THR A 706 1.45 15.41 20.97
C THR A 706 1.61 16.18 19.65
N ARG A 707 2.53 15.75 18.77
CA ARG A 707 2.74 16.41 17.48
C ARG A 707 1.56 16.23 16.52
N VAL A 708 0.91 15.06 16.54
CA VAL A 708 -0.31 14.80 15.76
C VAL A 708 -1.46 15.68 16.24
N GLU A 709 -1.60 15.88 17.56
CA GLU A 709 -2.60 16.79 18.12
C GLU A 709 -2.33 18.24 17.70
N GLU A 710 -1.08 18.70 17.75
CA GLU A 710 -0.68 20.03 17.26
C GLU A 710 -0.99 20.22 15.77
N LEU A 711 -0.58 19.27 14.91
CA LEU A 711 -0.83 19.32 13.47
C LEU A 711 -2.33 19.27 13.14
N LYS A 712 -3.11 18.51 13.92
CA LYS A 712 -4.56 18.47 13.78
C LYS A 712 -5.17 19.84 14.09
N MET A 713 -4.74 20.49 15.17
CA MET A 713 -5.18 21.84 15.53
C MET A 713 -4.77 22.87 14.47
N GLU A 714 -3.55 22.76 13.92
CA GLU A 714 -3.06 23.63 12.85
C GLU A 714 -3.86 23.44 11.55
N ASN A 715 -4.13 22.20 11.16
CA ASN A 715 -4.91 21.88 9.96
C ASN A 715 -6.37 22.33 10.12
N GLU A 716 -6.97 22.11 11.28
CA GLU A 716 -8.32 22.61 11.58
C GLU A 716 -8.38 24.14 11.53
N TYR A 717 -7.35 24.82 12.04
CA TYR A 717 -7.23 26.27 11.95
C TYR A 717 -7.10 26.75 10.50
N GLN A 718 -6.28 26.10 9.67
CA GLN A 718 -6.13 26.40 8.24
C GLN A 718 -7.42 26.15 7.46
N LEU A 719 -8.14 25.08 7.75
CA LEU A 719 -9.46 24.80 7.17
C LEU A 719 -10.44 25.91 7.50
N ARG A 720 -10.53 26.33 8.77
CA ARG A 720 -11.39 27.44 9.18
C ARG A 720 -11.02 28.77 8.50
N LEU A 721 -9.73 29.06 8.32
CA LEU A 721 -9.30 30.25 7.57
C LEU A 721 -9.73 30.19 6.10
N LYS A 722 -9.60 29.03 5.46
CA LYS A 722 -10.07 28.83 4.09
C LYS A 722 -11.59 28.98 3.98
N ASP A 723 -12.35 28.38 4.89
CA ASP A 723 -13.81 28.49 4.93
C ASP A 723 -14.26 29.93 5.12
N MET A 724 -13.59 30.69 6.00
CA MET A 724 -13.85 32.12 6.20
C MET A 724 -13.58 32.90 4.91
N ASN A 725 -12.44 32.69 4.26
CA ASN A 725 -12.10 33.34 2.98
C ASN A 725 -13.09 32.98 1.86
N TYR A 726 -13.53 31.72 1.77
CA TYR A 726 -14.53 31.32 0.78
C TYR A 726 -15.89 31.91 1.08
N SER A 727 -16.30 31.96 2.35
CA SER A 727 -17.54 32.60 2.77
C SER A 727 -17.55 34.10 2.44
N GLU A 728 -16.44 34.81 2.65
CA GLU A 728 -16.31 36.23 2.27
C GLU A 728 -16.41 36.41 0.76
N LYS A 729 -15.69 35.60 -0.04
CA LYS A 729 -15.77 35.65 -1.51
C LYS A 729 -17.18 35.37 -2.02
N ILE A 730 -17.88 34.39 -1.44
CA ILE A 730 -19.26 34.08 -1.80
C ILE A 730 -20.16 35.28 -1.48
N LYS A 731 -19.96 35.92 -0.32
CA LYS A 731 -20.74 37.09 0.08
C LYS A 731 -20.50 38.28 -0.87
N GLU A 732 -19.25 38.59 -1.18
CA GLU A 732 -18.90 39.63 -2.15
C GLU A 732 -19.52 39.36 -3.53
N LEU A 733 -19.51 38.12 -4.00
CA LEU A 733 -20.10 37.74 -5.27
C LEU A 733 -21.64 37.86 -5.24
N THR A 734 -22.26 37.47 -4.12
CA THR A 734 -23.71 37.59 -3.91
C THR A 734 -24.14 39.06 -3.89
N ASP A 735 -23.39 39.94 -3.22
CA ASP A 735 -23.66 41.37 -3.17
C ASP A 735 -23.54 42.01 -4.56
N LYS A 736 -22.55 41.61 -5.36
CA LYS A 736 -22.42 42.03 -6.78
C LYS A 736 -23.63 41.61 -7.62
N PHE A 737 -24.06 40.35 -7.50
CA PHE A 737 -25.24 39.86 -8.22
C PHE A 737 -26.52 40.57 -7.80
N LEU A 738 -26.70 40.86 -6.51
CA LEU A 738 -27.83 41.65 -6.01
C LEU A 738 -27.83 43.07 -6.61
N GLN A 739 -26.67 43.72 -6.66
CA GLN A 739 -26.53 45.04 -7.24
C GLN A 739 -26.83 45.06 -8.75
N GLU A 740 -26.36 44.05 -9.49
CA GLU A 740 -26.70 43.89 -10.91
C GLU A 740 -28.20 43.63 -11.11
N MET A 741 -28.80 42.78 -10.28
CA MET A 741 -30.23 42.46 -10.34
C MET A 741 -31.10 43.69 -10.05
N GLU A 742 -30.74 44.52 -9.07
CA GLU A 742 -31.42 45.80 -8.81
C GLU A 742 -31.25 46.80 -9.96
N SER A 743 -30.07 46.86 -10.58
CA SER A 743 -29.82 47.71 -11.76
C SER A 743 -30.66 47.28 -12.97
N LEU A 744 -30.85 45.97 -13.17
CA LEU A 744 -31.70 45.41 -14.22
C LEU A 744 -33.17 45.65 -13.93
N LYS A 745 -33.59 45.55 -12.66
CA LYS A 745 -34.97 45.80 -12.23
C LYS A 745 -35.35 47.27 -12.44
N THR A 746 -34.46 48.20 -12.10
CA THR A 746 -34.67 49.64 -12.35
C THR A 746 -34.72 49.96 -13.85
N LYS A 747 -33.83 49.38 -14.67
CA LYS A 747 -33.90 49.50 -16.15
C LYS A 747 -35.21 48.97 -16.73
N ASN A 748 -35.67 47.80 -16.28
CA ASN A 748 -36.96 47.25 -16.71
C ASN A 748 -38.14 48.14 -16.30
N GLN A 749 -38.08 48.75 -15.11
CA GLN A 749 -39.11 49.69 -14.66
C GLN A 749 -39.17 50.92 -15.57
N VAL A 750 -38.01 51.49 -15.94
CA VAL A 750 -37.92 52.65 -16.84
C VAL A 750 -38.45 52.29 -18.23
N LEU A 751 -38.03 51.15 -18.80
CA LEU A 751 -38.51 50.68 -20.09
C LEU A 751 -40.03 50.47 -20.10
N LYS A 752 -40.59 49.97 -19.00
CA LYS A 752 -42.04 49.79 -18.85
C LYS A 752 -42.78 51.13 -18.84
N THR A 753 -42.25 52.13 -18.13
CA THR A 753 -42.85 53.48 -18.14
C THR A 753 -42.74 54.17 -19.49
N GLU A 754 -41.67 53.93 -20.25
CA GLU A 754 -41.50 54.51 -21.58
C GLU A 754 -42.45 53.86 -22.59
N LYS A 755 -42.63 52.54 -22.50
CA LYS A 755 -43.64 51.81 -23.28
C LYS A 755 -45.05 52.36 -23.02
N GLU A 756 -45.42 52.55 -21.74
CA GLU A 756 -46.74 53.09 -21.37
C GLU A 756 -46.95 54.50 -21.91
N LYS A 757 -45.92 55.37 -21.92
CA LYS A 757 -46.00 56.69 -22.55
C LYS A 757 -46.18 56.63 -24.06
N GLN A 758 -45.48 55.73 -24.75
CA GLN A 758 -45.65 55.54 -26.19
C GLN A 758 -47.05 55.03 -26.53
N ASP A 759 -47.57 54.08 -25.75
CA ASP A 759 -48.93 53.56 -25.94
C ASP A 759 -49.99 54.66 -25.76
N VAL A 760 -49.81 55.56 -24.79
CA VAL A 760 -50.70 56.73 -24.60
C VAL A 760 -50.58 57.71 -25.77
N PHE A 761 -49.36 58.04 -26.20
CA PHE A 761 -49.13 58.94 -27.33
C PHE A 761 -49.74 58.41 -28.64
N HIS A 762 -49.62 57.11 -28.89
CA HIS A 762 -50.23 56.47 -30.05
C HIS A 762 -51.76 56.48 -29.98
N ARG A 763 -52.34 56.34 -28.79
CA ARG A 763 -53.79 56.38 -28.58
C ARG A 763 -54.35 57.80 -28.78
N GLU A 764 -53.72 58.82 -28.20
CA GLU A 764 -54.09 60.23 -28.42
C GLU A 764 -53.98 60.61 -29.91
N ARG A 765 -52.96 60.12 -30.61
CA ARG A 765 -52.78 60.38 -32.04
C ARG A 765 -53.83 59.70 -32.92
N ILE A 766 -54.39 58.57 -32.48
CA ILE A 766 -55.51 57.90 -33.15
C ILE A 766 -56.81 58.70 -32.91
N ASP A 767 -57.04 59.14 -31.68
CA ASP A 767 -58.24 59.94 -31.34
C ASP A 767 -58.23 61.30 -32.06
N ASP A 768 -57.08 61.99 -32.15
CA ASP A 768 -56.91 63.22 -32.93
C ASP A 768 -57.19 63.03 -34.44
N LEU A 769 -56.88 61.85 -34.99
CA LEU A 769 -57.17 61.53 -36.38
C LEU A 769 -58.66 61.27 -36.59
N LEU A 770 -59.33 60.61 -35.64
CA LEU A 770 -60.77 60.35 -35.68
C LEU A 770 -61.60 61.64 -35.54
N ASP A 771 -61.18 62.56 -34.67
CA ASP A 771 -61.86 63.86 -34.50
C ASP A 771 -61.71 64.76 -35.73
N LYS A 772 -60.52 64.78 -36.36
CA LYS A 772 -60.32 65.49 -37.64
C LYS A 772 -61.19 64.92 -38.76
N GLN A 773 -61.33 63.60 -38.82
CA GLN A 773 -62.16 62.94 -39.83
C GLN A 773 -63.65 63.23 -39.64
N SER A 774 -64.09 63.32 -38.38
CA SER A 774 -65.47 63.70 -38.00
C SER A 774 -65.80 65.15 -38.36
N GLN A 775 -64.85 66.07 -38.16
CA GLN A 775 -65.01 67.50 -38.45
C GLN A 775 -65.00 67.79 -39.96
N GLU A 776 -64.14 67.10 -40.72
CA GLU A 776 -64.12 67.18 -42.18
C GLU A 776 -65.42 66.65 -42.80
N LEU A 777 -66.03 65.61 -42.22
CA LEU A 777 -67.33 65.07 -42.66
C LEU A 777 -68.50 66.05 -42.44
N GLN A 778 -68.53 66.78 -41.31
CA GLN A 778 -69.57 67.79 -41.04
C GLN A 778 -69.43 69.06 -41.89
N ASP A 779 -68.21 69.50 -42.17
CA ASP A 779 -67.96 70.66 -43.03
C ASP A 779 -68.22 70.34 -44.51
N LEU A 780 -67.97 69.10 -44.93
CA LEU A 780 -68.32 68.60 -46.26
C LEU A 780 -69.84 68.52 -46.47
N GLU A 781 -70.64 68.08 -45.49
CA GLU A 781 -72.11 68.01 -45.59
C GLU A 781 -72.77 69.39 -45.73
N CYS A 782 -72.27 70.41 -45.01
CA CYS A 782 -72.82 71.76 -45.04
C CYS A 782 -72.47 72.51 -46.34
N CYS A 783 -71.28 72.24 -46.90
CA CYS A 783 -70.83 72.85 -48.16
C CYS A 783 -71.33 72.11 -49.42
N ASN A 784 -71.61 70.80 -49.34
CA ASN A 784 -72.13 70.03 -50.48
C ASN A 784 -73.56 70.40 -50.86
N ASN A 785 -74.44 70.69 -49.89
CA ASN A 785 -75.86 70.96 -50.19
C ASN A 785 -76.11 72.24 -51.01
N GLN A 786 -75.15 73.17 -51.07
CA GLN A 786 -75.25 74.41 -51.85
C GLN A 786 -74.38 74.44 -53.10
N LYS A 787 -73.39 73.53 -53.21
CA LYS A 787 -72.56 73.33 -54.42
C LYS A 787 -73.11 72.24 -55.35
N LEU A 788 -73.90 71.28 -54.84
CA LEU A 788 -74.49 70.17 -55.62
C LEU A 788 -75.32 70.63 -56.83
N LEU A 789 -75.94 71.81 -56.77
CA LEU A 789 -76.86 72.30 -57.79
C LEU A 789 -76.16 73.04 -58.95
N LEU A 790 -74.90 73.46 -58.76
CA LEU A 790 -74.09 74.18 -59.76
C LEU A 790 -72.87 73.38 -60.24
N GLU A 791 -72.43 72.37 -59.48
CA GLU A 791 -71.42 71.39 -59.91
C GLU A 791 -71.99 70.31 -60.82
N TYR A 792 -73.29 69.98 -60.75
CA TYR A 792 -73.87 68.92 -61.60
C TYR A 792 -73.75 69.20 -63.11
N GLU A 793 -73.74 70.48 -63.51
CA GLU A 793 -73.58 70.90 -64.92
C GLU A 793 -72.11 71.05 -65.35
N LYS A 794 -71.16 71.21 -64.41
CA LYS A 794 -69.71 71.26 -64.68
C LYS A 794 -69.03 69.90 -64.54
N TYR A 795 -69.57 69.01 -63.71
CA TYR A 795 -69.11 67.65 -63.46
C TYR A 795 -69.16 66.78 -64.72
N GLN A 796 -70.18 66.94 -65.58
CA GLN A 796 -70.27 66.16 -66.83
C GLN A 796 -69.16 66.47 -67.85
N GLU A 797 -68.66 67.71 -67.91
CA GLU A 797 -67.56 68.07 -68.82
C GLU A 797 -66.17 67.74 -68.24
N LEU A 798 -66.02 67.80 -66.91
CA LEU A 798 -64.76 67.49 -66.23
C LEU A 798 -64.54 65.97 -66.09
N GLN A 799 -65.61 65.18 -65.90
CA GLN A 799 -65.57 63.72 -65.77
C GLN A 799 -64.99 63.05 -67.03
N LEU A 800 -65.27 63.59 -68.22
CA LEU A 800 -64.75 63.07 -69.49
C LEU A 800 -63.24 63.38 -69.70
N LYS A 801 -62.72 64.45 -69.09
CA LYS A 801 -61.28 64.80 -69.10
C LYS A 801 -60.49 64.10 -67.99
N SER A 802 -61.09 63.93 -66.82
CA SER A 802 -60.50 63.17 -65.70
C SER A 802 -60.31 61.70 -66.08
N GLN A 803 -61.29 61.07 -66.74
CA GLN A 803 -61.18 59.68 -67.18
C GLN A 803 -59.97 59.42 -68.09
N ARG A 804 -59.71 60.30 -69.08
CA ARG A 804 -58.55 60.14 -69.98
C ARG A 804 -57.21 60.32 -69.26
N MET A 805 -57.13 61.29 -68.36
CA MET A 805 -55.89 61.54 -67.61
C MET A 805 -55.62 60.43 -66.58
N GLN A 806 -56.68 59.86 -65.99
CA GLN A 806 -56.61 58.78 -65.01
C GLN A 806 -56.25 57.44 -65.66
N GLU A 807 -56.76 57.13 -66.86
CA GLU A 807 -56.32 55.97 -67.65
C GLU A 807 -54.83 56.02 -68.02
N GLU A 808 -54.31 57.21 -68.32
CA GLU A 808 -52.93 57.42 -68.74
C GLU A 808 -51.94 57.37 -67.56
N TYR A 809 -52.32 57.94 -66.40
CA TYR A 809 -51.56 57.79 -65.16
C TYR A 809 -51.62 56.38 -64.59
N GLU A 810 -52.76 55.69 -64.65
CA GLU A 810 -52.86 54.28 -64.24
C GLU A 810 -52.01 53.39 -65.14
N LYS A 811 -51.90 53.68 -66.43
CA LYS A 811 -51.01 52.94 -67.32
C LYS A 811 -49.53 53.13 -66.94
N GLN A 812 -49.11 54.36 -66.66
CA GLN A 812 -47.73 54.63 -66.21
C GLN A 812 -47.43 54.06 -64.81
N LEU A 813 -48.43 54.01 -63.92
CA LEU A 813 -48.27 53.39 -62.61
C LEU A 813 -48.15 51.87 -62.73
N ARG A 814 -48.98 51.24 -63.59
CA ARG A 814 -48.92 49.80 -63.88
C ARG A 814 -47.58 49.39 -64.51
N ASP A 815 -47.08 50.14 -65.49
CA ASP A 815 -45.78 49.86 -66.11
C ASP A 815 -44.60 50.01 -65.11
N ASN A 816 -44.70 50.94 -64.15
CA ASN A 816 -43.67 51.17 -63.12
C ASN A 816 -43.77 50.15 -61.97
N ASP A 817 -44.97 49.68 -61.63
CA ASP A 817 -45.17 48.59 -60.66
C ASP A 817 -44.78 47.23 -61.25
N GLU A 818 -45.02 46.97 -62.54
CA GLU A 818 -44.52 45.76 -63.22
C GLU A 818 -42.99 45.74 -63.27
N THR A 819 -42.35 46.87 -63.61
CA THR A 819 -40.87 46.93 -63.65
C THR A 819 -40.23 46.83 -62.27
N LYS A 820 -40.85 47.41 -61.23
CA LYS A 820 -40.39 47.21 -59.84
C LYS A 820 -40.67 45.81 -59.32
N SER A 821 -41.81 45.20 -59.67
CA SER A 821 -42.13 43.82 -59.28
C SER A 821 -41.16 42.84 -59.93
N GLN A 822 -40.82 43.03 -61.21
CA GLN A 822 -39.81 42.21 -61.89
C GLN A 822 -38.42 42.36 -61.26
N ALA A 823 -38.00 43.59 -60.93
CA ALA A 823 -36.71 43.80 -60.25
C ALA A 823 -36.70 43.24 -58.81
N LEU A 824 -37.84 43.25 -58.12
CA LEU A 824 -38.00 42.60 -56.81
C LEU A 824 -37.99 41.08 -56.94
N GLU A 825 -38.66 40.50 -57.93
CA GLU A 825 -38.64 39.05 -58.20
C GLU A 825 -37.22 38.57 -58.52
N GLU A 826 -36.49 39.25 -59.41
CA GLU A 826 -35.10 38.89 -59.72
C GLU A 826 -34.18 38.99 -58.50
N LEU A 827 -34.36 40.00 -57.65
CA LEU A 827 -33.58 40.15 -56.41
C LEU A 827 -33.98 39.09 -55.37
N THR A 828 -35.25 38.72 -55.32
CA THR A 828 -35.77 37.69 -54.40
C THR A 828 -35.27 36.32 -54.82
N GLU A 829 -35.33 35.98 -56.12
CA GLU A 829 -34.76 34.74 -56.66
C GLU A 829 -33.25 34.63 -56.42
N PHE A 830 -32.50 35.74 -56.55
CA PHE A 830 -31.07 35.76 -56.23
C PHE A 830 -30.78 35.48 -54.75
N TYR A 831 -31.55 36.08 -53.83
CA TYR A 831 -31.39 35.82 -52.40
C TYR A 831 -31.92 34.45 -51.98
N GLU A 832 -32.99 33.94 -52.60
CA GLU A 832 -33.51 32.58 -52.38
C GLU A 832 -32.52 31.52 -52.83
N ALA A 833 -31.87 31.68 -53.99
CA ALA A 833 -30.81 30.79 -54.45
C ALA A 833 -29.61 30.79 -53.49
N LYS A 834 -29.22 31.96 -52.97
CA LYS A 834 -28.13 32.08 -51.99
C LYS A 834 -28.51 31.53 -50.61
N LEU A 835 -29.79 31.63 -50.23
CA LEU A 835 -30.32 31.02 -49.03
C LEU A 835 -30.30 29.50 -49.16
N GLN A 836 -30.74 28.94 -50.30
CA GLN A 836 -30.70 27.50 -50.58
C GLN A 836 -29.28 26.95 -50.51
N GLU A 837 -28.28 27.62 -51.10
CA GLU A 837 -26.87 27.22 -51.01
C GLU A 837 -26.35 27.20 -49.55
N LYS A 838 -26.73 28.21 -48.75
CA LYS A 838 -26.40 28.24 -47.32
C LYS A 838 -27.12 27.17 -46.52
N THR A 839 -28.36 26.85 -46.88
CA THR A 839 -29.17 25.80 -46.25
C THR A 839 -28.60 24.40 -46.56
N THR A 840 -28.08 24.17 -47.77
CA THR A 840 -27.42 22.90 -48.10
C THR A 840 -26.09 22.69 -47.36
N LEU A 841 -25.28 23.75 -47.20
CA LEU A 841 -24.04 23.67 -46.41
C LEU A 841 -24.31 23.47 -44.91
N LEU A 842 -25.42 24.03 -44.43
CA LEU A 842 -26.00 23.80 -43.11
C LEU A 842 -26.24 22.32 -42.83
N GLU A 843 -26.96 21.69 -43.76
CA GLU A 843 -27.41 20.30 -43.64
C GLU A 843 -26.21 19.35 -43.68
N GLU A 844 -25.22 19.62 -44.52
CA GLU A 844 -23.95 18.88 -44.54
C GLU A 844 -23.20 18.99 -43.20
N ALA A 845 -23.08 20.19 -42.63
CA ALA A 845 -22.43 20.40 -41.33
C ALA A 845 -23.21 19.76 -40.16
N GLN A 846 -24.56 19.80 -40.19
CA GLN A 846 -25.39 19.12 -39.20
C GLN A 846 -25.24 17.59 -39.28
N GLU A 847 -25.16 17.04 -40.49
CA GLU A 847 -25.03 15.60 -40.69
C GLU A 847 -23.63 15.10 -40.24
N ASP A 848 -22.59 15.88 -40.46
CA ASP A 848 -21.24 15.62 -39.92
C ASP A 848 -21.22 15.64 -38.39
N VAL A 849 -21.86 16.63 -37.76
CA VAL A 849 -22.00 16.70 -36.28
C VAL A 849 -22.80 15.50 -35.76
N ARG A 850 -23.90 15.12 -36.42
CA ARG A 850 -24.68 13.91 -36.05
C ARG A 850 -23.88 12.63 -36.21
N GLN A 851 -23.03 12.54 -37.24
CA GLN A 851 -22.16 11.38 -37.44
C GLN A 851 -21.12 11.29 -36.32
N GLN A 852 -20.46 12.39 -35.97
CA GLN A 852 -19.53 12.43 -34.84
C GLN A 852 -20.21 12.11 -33.49
N LEU A 853 -21.44 12.57 -33.29
CA LEU A 853 -22.23 12.24 -32.10
C LEU A 853 -22.60 10.76 -32.03
N ARG A 854 -22.94 10.14 -33.17
CA ARG A 854 -23.20 8.69 -33.24
C ARG A 854 -21.93 7.88 -32.97
N GLU A 855 -20.79 8.27 -33.55
CA GLU A 855 -19.50 7.62 -33.30
C GLU A 855 -19.08 7.77 -31.82
N PHE A 856 -19.35 8.92 -31.20
CA PHE A 856 -19.11 9.16 -29.78
C PHE A 856 -20.06 8.34 -28.88
N GLU A 857 -21.34 8.23 -29.23
CA GLU A 857 -22.28 7.38 -28.50
C GLU A 857 -21.93 5.89 -28.63
N GLU A 858 -21.47 5.45 -29.80
CA GLU A 858 -21.09 4.05 -30.03
C GLU A 858 -19.79 3.68 -29.29
N THR A 859 -18.82 4.60 -29.23
CA THR A 859 -17.60 4.43 -28.41
C THR A 859 -17.92 4.48 -26.92
N LYS A 860 -18.77 5.41 -26.47
CA LYS A 860 -19.24 5.46 -25.08
C LYS A 860 -19.95 4.16 -24.69
N LYS A 861 -20.80 3.63 -25.56
CA LYS A 861 -21.48 2.36 -25.33
C LYS A 861 -20.53 1.16 -25.29
N GLN A 862 -19.47 1.14 -26.11
CA GLN A 862 -18.43 0.11 -26.01
C GLN A 862 -17.68 0.18 -24.68
N ILE A 863 -17.36 1.38 -24.19
CA ILE A 863 -16.72 1.57 -22.89
C ILE A 863 -17.66 1.12 -21.76
N GLU A 864 -18.93 1.52 -21.79
CA GLU A 864 -19.93 1.09 -20.79
C GLU A 864 -20.13 -0.44 -20.82
N GLU A 865 -20.17 -1.07 -22.00
CA GLU A 865 -20.29 -2.53 -22.12
C GLU A 865 -19.05 -3.29 -21.61
N ASP A 866 -17.85 -2.72 -21.78
CA ASP A 866 -16.61 -3.30 -21.28
C ASP A 866 -16.47 -3.09 -19.76
N GLU A 867 -16.83 -1.92 -19.24
CA GLU A 867 -16.92 -1.66 -17.79
C GLU A 867 -17.95 -2.57 -17.12
N ASP A 868 -19.13 -2.76 -17.72
CA ASP A 868 -20.15 -3.67 -17.21
C ASP A 868 -19.68 -5.13 -17.21
N ARG A 869 -18.90 -5.55 -18.21
CA ARG A 869 -18.27 -6.89 -18.23
C ARG A 869 -17.23 -7.04 -17.14
N GLU A 870 -16.39 -6.04 -16.91
CA GLU A 870 -15.39 -6.07 -15.84
C GLU A 870 -16.08 -6.11 -14.47
N ILE A 871 -17.11 -5.29 -14.25
CA ILE A 871 -17.92 -5.30 -13.03
C ILE A 871 -18.59 -6.66 -12.85
N GLN A 872 -19.09 -7.27 -13.92
CA GLN A 872 -19.72 -8.59 -13.87
C GLN A 872 -18.70 -9.69 -13.57
N ASP A 873 -17.50 -9.65 -14.11
CA ASP A 873 -16.42 -10.60 -13.81
C ASP A 873 -15.92 -10.45 -12.37
N ILE A 874 -15.78 -9.21 -11.89
CA ILE A 874 -15.44 -8.88 -10.50
C ILE A 874 -16.54 -9.41 -9.57
N LYS A 875 -17.81 -9.14 -9.88
CA LYS A 875 -18.96 -9.65 -9.13
C LYS A 875 -18.99 -11.17 -9.11
N THR A 876 -18.71 -11.83 -10.23
CA THR A 876 -18.69 -13.31 -10.32
C THR A 876 -17.55 -13.90 -9.49
N LYS A 877 -16.38 -13.26 -9.49
CA LYS A 877 -15.24 -13.63 -8.63
C LYS A 877 -15.56 -13.44 -7.15
N TYR A 878 -16.19 -12.33 -6.76
CA TYR A 878 -16.60 -12.08 -5.38
C TYR A 878 -17.76 -12.96 -4.93
N GLU A 879 -18.74 -13.26 -5.78
CA GLU A 879 -19.81 -14.22 -5.50
C GLU A 879 -19.27 -15.65 -5.36
N LYS A 880 -18.20 -16.01 -6.10
CA LYS A 880 -17.50 -17.28 -5.91
C LYS A 880 -16.74 -17.32 -4.59
N LYS A 881 -15.94 -16.28 -4.28
CA LYS A 881 -15.25 -16.16 -2.99
C LYS A 881 -16.22 -16.18 -1.80
N LEU A 882 -17.35 -15.48 -1.91
CA LEU A 882 -18.38 -15.45 -0.88
C LEU A 882 -19.09 -16.80 -0.74
N ARG A 883 -19.25 -17.58 -1.82
CA ARG A 883 -19.76 -18.95 -1.76
C ARG A 883 -18.75 -19.89 -1.08
N ASP A 884 -17.49 -19.79 -1.45
CA ASP A 884 -16.41 -20.60 -0.86
C ASP A 884 -16.25 -20.27 0.64
N GLU A 885 -16.36 -18.99 1.02
CA GLU A 885 -16.40 -18.54 2.43
C GLU A 885 -17.67 -18.98 3.16
N LYS A 886 -18.84 -18.94 2.52
CA LYS A 886 -20.09 -19.42 3.15
C LYS A 886 -20.04 -20.93 3.38
N GLU A 887 -19.47 -21.70 2.46
CA GLU A 887 -19.29 -23.15 2.60
C GLU A 887 -18.26 -23.46 3.71
N SER A 888 -17.14 -22.72 3.75
CA SER A 888 -16.15 -22.86 4.82
C SER A 888 -16.71 -22.45 6.18
N ASN A 889 -17.51 -21.38 6.26
CA ASN A 889 -18.18 -20.95 7.48
C ASN A 889 -19.23 -21.97 7.94
N LEU A 890 -19.94 -22.63 7.02
CA LEU A 890 -20.87 -23.72 7.35
C LEU A 890 -20.14 -24.95 7.88
N ARG A 891 -19.01 -25.33 7.28
CA ARG A 891 -18.13 -26.41 7.78
C ARG A 891 -17.59 -26.07 9.16
N LEU A 892 -17.06 -24.85 9.34
CA LEU A 892 -16.58 -24.36 10.62
C LEU A 892 -17.69 -24.28 11.66
N LYS A 893 -18.94 -23.94 11.30
CA LYS A 893 -20.09 -24.01 12.22
C LYS A 893 -20.45 -25.45 12.58
N GLY A 894 -20.34 -26.39 11.64
CA GLY A 894 -20.49 -27.83 11.90
C GLY A 894 -19.41 -28.35 12.85
N GLU A 895 -18.15 -27.99 12.60
CA GLU A 895 -17.00 -28.32 13.45
C GLU A 895 -17.08 -27.65 14.81
N THR A 896 -17.53 -26.39 14.89
CA THR A 896 -17.79 -25.67 16.15
C THR A 896 -18.94 -26.32 16.92
N GLY A 897 -19.96 -26.86 16.23
CA GLY A 897 -21.02 -27.65 16.84
C GLY A 897 -20.51 -28.97 17.44
N ILE A 898 -19.60 -29.65 16.75
CA ILE A 898 -18.93 -30.86 17.26
C ILE A 898 -17.98 -30.51 18.41
N MET A 899 -17.24 -29.40 18.29
CA MET A 899 -16.35 -28.89 19.33
C MET A 899 -17.12 -28.41 20.56
N ARG A 900 -18.31 -27.83 20.41
CA ARG A 900 -19.22 -27.54 21.54
C ARG A 900 -19.72 -28.81 22.22
N LYS A 901 -20.04 -29.87 21.47
CA LYS A 901 -20.41 -31.17 22.07
C LYS A 901 -19.23 -31.81 22.78
N LYS A 902 -18.01 -31.75 22.20
CA LYS A 902 -16.77 -32.20 22.85
C LYS A 902 -16.43 -31.36 24.07
N PHE A 903 -16.61 -30.04 24.00
CA PHE A 903 -16.40 -29.12 25.11
C PHE A 903 -17.41 -29.37 26.23
N SER A 904 -18.69 -29.60 25.92
CA SER A 904 -19.70 -29.98 26.91
C SER A 904 -19.40 -31.36 27.53
N SER A 905 -18.90 -32.32 26.75
CA SER A 905 -18.44 -33.62 27.27
C SER A 905 -17.23 -33.47 28.19
N LEU A 906 -16.22 -32.70 27.77
CA LEU A 906 -15.02 -32.42 28.55
C LEU A 906 -15.35 -31.60 29.80
N GLN A 907 -16.28 -30.66 29.73
CA GLN A 907 -16.75 -29.88 30.87
C GLN A 907 -17.46 -30.76 31.88
N LYS A 908 -18.22 -31.76 31.42
CA LYS A 908 -18.85 -32.77 32.28
C LYS A 908 -17.82 -33.71 32.92
N GLU A 909 -16.77 -34.08 32.17
CA GLU A 909 -15.64 -34.88 32.66
C GLU A 909 -14.81 -34.08 33.68
N VAL A 910 -14.63 -32.78 33.46
CA VAL A 910 -14.00 -31.84 34.40
C VAL A 910 -14.85 -31.70 35.64
N GLU A 911 -16.19 -31.57 35.53
CA GLU A 911 -17.12 -31.53 36.66
C GLU A 911 -17.06 -32.80 37.51
N GLU A 912 -17.04 -33.99 36.87
CA GLU A 912 -16.83 -35.28 37.56
C GLU A 912 -15.48 -35.33 38.26
N ARG A 913 -14.40 -34.91 37.59
CA ARG A 913 -13.06 -34.83 38.20
C ARG A 913 -12.99 -33.82 39.33
N THR A 914 -13.69 -32.69 39.25
CA THR A 914 -13.75 -31.72 40.34
C THR A 914 -14.53 -32.28 41.54
N ASN A 915 -15.59 -33.05 41.31
CA ASN A 915 -16.32 -33.74 42.37
C ASN A 915 -15.46 -34.81 43.05
N ASP A 916 -14.66 -35.55 42.27
CA ASP A 916 -13.68 -36.51 42.80
C ASP A 916 -12.59 -35.80 43.62
N ILE A 917 -12.08 -34.66 43.12
CA ILE A 917 -11.12 -33.82 43.85
C ILE A 917 -11.74 -33.27 45.13
N GLU A 918 -13.02 -32.90 45.14
CA GLU A 918 -13.72 -32.46 46.36
C GLU A 918 -13.95 -33.61 47.35
N SER A 919 -14.18 -34.84 46.87
CA SER A 919 -14.24 -36.03 47.71
C SER A 919 -12.89 -36.33 48.34
N LEU A 920 -11.81 -36.30 47.53
CA LEU A 920 -10.44 -36.47 47.99
C LEU A 920 -10.00 -35.34 48.92
N LYS A 921 -10.44 -34.09 48.70
CA LYS A 921 -10.22 -32.97 49.64
C LYS A 921 -10.97 -33.19 50.94
N ARG A 922 -12.19 -33.73 50.92
CA ARG A 922 -12.93 -34.11 52.14
C ARG A 922 -12.20 -35.22 52.91
N GLU A 923 -11.64 -36.22 52.23
CA GLU A 923 -10.78 -37.22 52.86
C GLU A 923 -9.47 -36.64 53.37
N GLN A 924 -8.84 -35.73 52.62
CA GLN A 924 -7.64 -35.00 53.04
C GLN A 924 -7.91 -34.18 54.30
N VAL A 925 -9.08 -33.52 54.41
CA VAL A 925 -9.49 -32.79 55.61
C VAL A 925 -9.74 -33.73 56.79
N LYS A 926 -10.32 -34.92 56.56
CA LYS A 926 -10.46 -35.95 57.61
C LYS A 926 -9.10 -36.44 58.09
N LEU A 927 -8.19 -36.76 57.16
CA LEU A 927 -6.83 -37.18 57.46
C LEU A 927 -6.01 -36.07 58.12
N GLN A 928 -6.18 -34.80 57.71
CA GLN A 928 -5.61 -33.65 58.41
C GLN A 928 -6.21 -33.46 59.80
N GLY A 929 -7.49 -33.81 60.01
CA GLY A 929 -8.11 -33.84 61.33
C GLY A 929 -7.47 -34.90 62.24
N VAL A 930 -7.20 -36.09 61.70
CA VAL A 930 -6.48 -37.17 62.39
C VAL A 930 -5.02 -36.80 62.64
N ILE A 931 -4.35 -36.17 61.67
CA ILE A 931 -3.00 -35.64 61.84
C ILE A 931 -2.99 -34.55 62.92
N LYS A 932 -3.97 -33.64 62.94
CA LYS A 932 -4.09 -32.61 63.99
C LYS A 932 -4.38 -33.21 65.36
N SER A 933 -5.17 -34.28 65.46
CA SER A 933 -5.37 -34.96 66.75
C SER A 933 -4.09 -35.66 67.20
N LEU A 934 -3.39 -36.36 66.30
CA LEU A 934 -2.11 -36.99 66.59
C LEU A 934 -1.02 -35.95 66.89
N GLU A 935 -1.01 -34.80 66.23
CA GLU A 935 -0.14 -33.66 66.53
C GLU A 935 -0.48 -33.07 67.88
N LYS A 936 -1.76 -32.99 68.26
CA LYS A 936 -2.20 -32.56 69.59
C LYS A 936 -1.80 -33.57 70.67
N ASP A 937 -1.83 -34.86 70.37
CA ASP A 937 -1.37 -35.93 71.26
C ASP A 937 0.16 -35.93 71.37
N ILE A 938 0.88 -35.70 70.27
CA ILE A 938 2.34 -35.48 70.27
C ILE A 938 2.68 -34.20 71.03
N LEU A 939 1.88 -33.14 70.91
CA LEU A 939 2.03 -31.90 71.69
C LEU A 939 1.70 -32.14 73.17
N GLY A 940 0.74 -33.00 73.48
CA GLY A 940 0.40 -33.43 74.83
C GLY A 940 1.54 -34.22 75.46
N LEU A 941 2.07 -35.21 74.75
CA LEU A 941 3.24 -36.00 75.17
C LEU A 941 4.51 -35.15 75.24
N LYS A 942 4.71 -34.21 74.30
CA LYS A 942 5.80 -33.22 74.38
C LYS A 942 5.62 -32.28 75.55
N ARG A 943 4.39 -31.89 75.90
CA ARG A 943 4.08 -31.08 77.07
C ARG A 943 4.28 -31.87 78.35
N GLU A 944 3.98 -33.17 78.37
CA GLU A 944 4.26 -34.06 79.49
C GLU A 944 5.77 -34.32 79.68
N ILE A 945 6.49 -34.50 78.58
CA ILE A 945 7.96 -34.59 78.57
C ILE A 945 8.55 -33.26 79.01
N GLN A 946 8.04 -32.14 78.50
CA GLN A 946 8.48 -30.80 78.87
C GLN A 946 8.08 -30.41 80.30
N GLU A 947 6.95 -30.87 80.84
CA GLU A 947 6.58 -30.71 82.25
C GLU A 947 7.45 -31.58 83.15
N ARG A 948 7.89 -32.76 82.69
CA ARG A 948 8.89 -33.59 83.39
C ARG A 948 10.30 -32.99 83.32
N ASP A 949 10.70 -32.46 82.19
CA ASP A 949 11.97 -31.75 82.01
C ASP A 949 11.96 -30.41 82.75
N GLU A 950 10.83 -29.68 82.77
CA GLU A 950 10.62 -28.47 83.57
C GLU A 950 10.54 -28.79 85.06
N THR A 951 10.00 -29.92 85.51
CA THR A 951 10.09 -30.30 86.94
C THR A 951 11.49 -30.74 87.35
N ILE A 952 12.26 -31.33 86.45
CA ILE A 952 13.69 -31.65 86.67
C ILE A 952 14.51 -30.35 86.70
N GLN A 953 14.29 -29.46 85.72
CA GLN A 953 14.99 -28.19 85.58
C GLN A 953 14.54 -27.15 86.62
N ASP A 954 13.28 -27.18 87.08
CA ASP A 954 12.79 -26.40 88.23
C ASP A 954 13.36 -26.94 89.53
N LYS A 955 13.49 -28.26 89.74
CA LYS A 955 14.16 -28.75 90.97
C LYS A 955 15.64 -28.36 91.00
N GLU A 956 16.28 -28.17 89.85
CA GLU A 956 17.67 -27.73 89.72
C GLU A 956 17.84 -26.19 89.78
N LYS A 957 16.95 -25.40 89.14
CA LYS A 957 16.96 -23.92 89.18
C LYS A 957 16.32 -23.35 90.44
N ARG A 958 15.32 -24.00 91.04
CA ARG A 958 14.64 -23.54 92.27
C ARG A 958 15.52 -23.70 93.51
N ILE A 959 16.59 -24.50 93.46
CA ILE A 959 17.68 -24.52 94.45
C ILE A 959 18.63 -23.31 94.29
N TYR A 960 18.75 -22.73 93.09
CA TYR A 960 19.68 -21.64 92.78
C TYR A 960 19.01 -20.24 92.80
N ASP A 961 17.78 -20.09 92.27
CA ASP A 961 17.08 -18.81 92.11
C ASP A 961 16.19 -18.40 93.31
N LEU A 962 15.75 -19.34 94.17
CA LEU A 962 15.01 -19.03 95.42
C LEU A 962 15.87 -18.24 96.43
N LYS A 963 17.20 -18.20 96.25
CA LYS A 963 18.12 -17.39 97.07
C LYS A 963 18.24 -15.93 96.64
N LYS A 964 17.88 -15.57 95.39
CA LYS A 964 18.23 -14.26 94.81
C LYS A 964 17.03 -13.43 94.32
N LYS A 965 15.90 -14.06 93.98
CA LYS A 965 14.71 -13.37 93.43
C LYS A 965 13.60 -13.05 94.43
N ASN A 966 13.80 -13.31 95.73
CA ASN A 966 12.85 -12.96 96.79
C ASN A 966 12.95 -11.49 97.27
N GLN A 967 13.67 -10.61 96.54
CA GLN A 967 13.92 -9.22 96.97
C GLN A 967 13.55 -8.12 95.94
N GLU A 968 13.19 -8.40 94.68
CA GLU A 968 13.11 -7.32 93.65
C GLU A 968 11.80 -7.18 92.86
N LEU A 969 10.81 -8.08 92.99
CA LEU A 969 9.64 -8.12 92.10
C LEU A 969 8.35 -7.46 92.62
N GLU A 970 8.44 -6.41 93.43
CA GLU A 970 7.28 -5.56 93.77
C GLU A 970 7.18 -4.23 93.00
N LYS A 971 8.19 -3.82 92.20
CA LYS A 971 8.24 -2.46 91.63
C LYS A 971 7.95 -2.29 90.13
N PHE A 972 7.78 -3.35 89.32
CA PHE A 972 7.65 -3.22 87.85
C PHE A 972 6.22 -3.18 87.29
N LYS A 973 5.17 -3.29 88.11
CA LYS A 973 3.78 -3.37 87.63
C LYS A 973 3.23 -2.05 87.05
N PHE A 974 3.80 -0.89 87.41
CA PHE A 974 3.22 0.43 87.05
C PHE A 974 3.61 0.99 85.68
N VAL A 975 4.68 0.49 85.05
CA VAL A 975 5.21 1.08 83.79
C VAL A 975 4.45 0.58 82.54
N LEU A 976 3.78 -0.58 82.62
CA LEU A 976 3.13 -1.21 81.47
C LEU A 976 1.79 -0.57 81.09
N ASP A 977 1.05 0.02 82.04
CA ASP A 977 -0.27 0.61 81.77
C ASP A 977 -0.21 1.96 81.02
N TYR A 978 0.91 2.68 81.08
CA TYR A 978 1.09 3.95 80.36
C TYR A 978 1.32 3.73 78.85
N LYS A 979 2.06 2.68 78.49
CA LYS A 979 2.44 2.37 77.09
C LYS A 979 1.23 1.98 76.23
N ILE A 980 0.20 1.39 76.83
CA ILE A 980 -1.02 0.95 76.14
C ILE A 980 -1.92 2.13 75.75
N LYS A 981 -1.87 3.24 76.50
CA LYS A 981 -2.70 4.44 76.24
C LYS A 981 -2.17 5.31 75.09
N GLU A 982 -0.86 5.28 74.86
CA GLU A 982 -0.18 6.04 73.79
C GLU A 982 -0.41 5.42 72.40
N LEU A 983 -0.43 4.08 72.31
CA LEU A 983 -0.65 3.36 71.05
C LEU A 983 -2.09 3.48 70.52
N LYS A 984 -3.10 3.65 71.38
CA LYS A 984 -4.49 3.86 70.95
C LYS A 984 -4.73 5.21 70.27
N LYS A 985 -3.92 6.23 70.57
CA LYS A 985 -4.07 7.59 70.01
C LYS A 985 -3.47 7.73 68.60
N GLN A 986 -2.72 6.73 68.12
CA GLN A 986 -2.10 6.72 66.79
C GLN A 986 -2.89 5.90 65.75
N ILE A 987 -3.92 5.15 66.16
CA ILE A 987 -4.68 4.25 65.27
C ILE A 987 -5.92 4.94 64.67
N GLU A 988 -6.53 5.90 65.38
CA GLU A 988 -7.73 6.64 64.93
C GLU A 988 -7.62 7.27 63.52
N PRO A 989 -6.57 8.03 63.14
CA PRO A 989 -6.53 8.67 61.82
C PRO A 989 -6.37 7.69 60.65
N ARG A 990 -5.83 6.49 60.88
CA ARG A 990 -5.72 5.45 59.85
C ARG A 990 -7.03 4.71 59.61
N GLU A 991 -7.91 4.64 60.62
CA GLU A 991 -9.23 4.03 60.46
C GLU A 991 -10.18 4.93 59.64
N ASP A 992 -10.05 6.25 59.77
CA ASP A 992 -10.81 7.21 58.95
C ASP A 992 -10.35 7.21 57.47
N GLU A 993 -9.05 7.11 57.18
CA GLU A 993 -8.54 6.96 55.81
C GLU A 993 -9.01 5.65 55.13
N ILE A 994 -9.07 4.55 55.89
CA ILE A 994 -9.60 3.27 55.40
C ILE A 994 -11.10 3.37 55.09
N LYS A 995 -11.83 4.19 55.83
CA LYS A 995 -13.26 4.42 55.61
C LYS A 995 -13.51 5.22 54.33
N VAL A 996 -12.71 6.26 54.06
CA VAL A 996 -12.78 7.05 52.82
C VAL A 996 -12.40 6.20 51.59
N MET A 997 -11.36 5.38 51.69
CA MET A 997 -10.98 4.48 50.59
C MET A 997 -12.07 3.42 50.29
N LYS A 998 -12.82 2.96 51.30
CA LYS A 998 -13.95 2.05 51.09
C LYS A 998 -15.13 2.72 50.38
N GLU A 999 -15.41 3.98 50.70
CA GLU A 999 -16.45 4.76 50.01
C GLU A 999 -16.08 5.01 48.54
N GLN A 1000 -14.80 5.29 48.24
CA GLN A 1000 -14.31 5.41 46.85
C GLN A 1000 -14.39 4.10 46.08
N ILE A 1001 -14.09 2.97 46.70
CA ILE A 1001 -14.24 1.65 46.06
C ILE A 1001 -15.71 1.36 45.74
N GLN A 1002 -16.64 1.70 46.64
CA GLN A 1002 -18.08 1.52 46.39
C GLN A 1002 -18.61 2.43 45.27
N GLU A 1003 -18.10 3.65 45.15
CA GLU A 1003 -18.47 4.57 44.07
C GLU A 1003 -17.95 4.06 42.70
N MET A 1004 -16.71 3.55 42.67
CA MET A 1004 -16.13 2.94 41.48
C MET A 1004 -16.84 1.64 41.06
N GLU A 1005 -17.27 0.81 42.02
CA GLU A 1005 -18.12 -0.37 41.75
C GLU A 1005 -19.48 0.03 41.15
N ALA A 1006 -20.09 1.11 41.63
CA ALA A 1006 -21.34 1.63 41.08
C ALA A 1006 -21.17 2.21 39.66
N GLU A 1007 -20.04 2.86 39.36
CA GLU A 1007 -19.70 3.27 38.00
C GLU A 1007 -19.47 2.07 37.07
N LEU A 1008 -18.77 1.03 37.55
CA LEU A 1008 -18.56 -0.19 36.79
C LEU A 1008 -19.90 -0.87 36.45
N GLU A 1009 -20.85 -0.88 37.37
CA GLU A 1009 -22.19 -1.42 37.16
C GLU A 1009 -23.00 -0.59 36.14
N ARG A 1010 -22.82 0.75 36.12
CA ARG A 1010 -23.39 1.62 35.07
C ARG A 1010 -22.80 1.33 33.70
N PHE A 1011 -21.49 1.15 33.61
CA PHE A 1011 -20.84 0.76 32.35
C PHE A 1011 -21.29 -0.61 31.86
N HIS A 1012 -21.48 -1.58 32.77
CA HIS A 1012 -22.04 -2.89 32.41
C HIS A 1012 -23.46 -2.80 31.87
N LYS A 1013 -24.32 -1.95 32.47
CA LYS A 1013 -25.68 -1.68 31.97
C LYS A 1013 -25.69 -0.98 30.61
N GLN A 1014 -24.73 -0.07 30.35
CA GLN A 1014 -24.60 0.58 29.05
C GLN A 1014 -24.08 -0.39 27.97
N ASN A 1015 -23.08 -1.21 28.28
CA ASN A 1015 -22.57 -2.22 27.34
C ASN A 1015 -23.63 -3.26 26.98
N THR A 1016 -24.40 -3.74 27.96
CA THR A 1016 -25.52 -4.66 27.67
C THR A 1016 -26.61 -4.00 26.82
N GLN A 1017 -26.90 -2.71 27.02
CA GLN A 1017 -27.83 -1.97 26.16
C GLN A 1017 -27.29 -1.80 24.73
N LEU A 1018 -25.99 -1.54 24.57
CA LEU A 1018 -25.34 -1.46 23.26
C LEU A 1018 -25.33 -2.82 22.54
N GLU A 1019 -25.09 -3.91 23.26
CA GLU A 1019 -25.19 -5.27 22.71
C GLU A 1019 -26.59 -5.58 22.18
N LEU A 1020 -27.64 -5.19 22.93
CA LEU A 1020 -29.03 -5.33 22.49
C LEU A 1020 -29.33 -4.47 21.25
N ASN A 1021 -28.84 -3.23 21.20
CA ASN A 1021 -29.01 -2.35 20.04
C ASN A 1021 -28.29 -2.90 18.79
N ILE A 1022 -27.07 -3.41 18.97
CA ILE A 1022 -26.31 -4.09 17.91
C ILE A 1022 -27.11 -5.30 17.42
N MET A 1023 -27.69 -6.09 18.31
CA MET A 1023 -28.50 -7.26 17.94
C MET A 1023 -29.78 -6.89 17.17
N GLU A 1024 -30.44 -5.78 17.53
CA GLU A 1024 -31.60 -5.24 16.78
C GLU A 1024 -31.21 -4.74 15.38
N LEU A 1025 -30.08 -4.02 15.27
CA LEU A 1025 -29.53 -3.59 13.98
C LEU A 1025 -29.15 -4.77 13.09
N TRP A 1026 -28.58 -5.83 13.65
CA TRP A 1026 -28.29 -7.08 12.93
C TRP A 1026 -29.55 -7.80 12.42
N GLN A 1027 -30.67 -7.70 13.14
CA GLN A 1027 -31.94 -8.26 12.68
C GLN A 1027 -32.54 -7.42 11.54
N LYS A 1028 -32.48 -6.08 11.64
CA LYS A 1028 -32.92 -5.18 10.57
C LYS A 1028 -32.09 -5.37 9.30
N LEU A 1029 -30.77 -5.45 9.44
CA LEU A 1029 -29.86 -5.71 8.34
C LEU A 1029 -30.17 -7.05 7.65
N ARG A 1030 -30.51 -8.09 8.41
CA ARG A 1030 -30.93 -9.39 7.84
C ARG A 1030 -32.26 -9.32 7.11
N ALA A 1031 -33.22 -8.54 7.61
CA ALA A 1031 -34.50 -8.37 6.94
C ALA A 1031 -34.37 -7.59 5.63
N THR A 1032 -33.58 -6.51 5.62
CA THR A 1032 -33.32 -5.72 4.40
C THR A 1032 -32.50 -6.50 3.37
N ASP A 1033 -31.54 -7.32 3.81
CA ASP A 1033 -30.77 -8.20 2.93
C ASP A 1033 -31.68 -9.26 2.27
N GLN A 1034 -32.66 -9.80 3.00
CA GLN A 1034 -33.65 -10.73 2.44
C GLN A 1034 -34.63 -10.07 1.45
N GLU A 1035 -35.00 -8.82 1.65
CA GLU A 1035 -35.82 -8.05 0.69
C GLU A 1035 -35.01 -7.71 -0.57
N MET A 1036 -33.78 -7.25 -0.40
CA MET A 1036 -32.86 -6.97 -1.51
C MET A 1036 -32.60 -8.23 -2.35
N HIS A 1037 -32.47 -9.40 -1.72
CA HIS A 1037 -32.36 -10.67 -2.43
C HIS A 1037 -33.63 -11.05 -3.22
N ARG A 1038 -34.82 -10.74 -2.70
CA ARG A 1038 -36.08 -10.97 -3.42
C ARG A 1038 -36.22 -10.03 -4.62
N GLU A 1039 -35.87 -8.76 -4.49
CA GLU A 1039 -35.91 -7.80 -5.60
C GLU A 1039 -34.86 -8.13 -6.67
N ARG A 1040 -33.63 -8.49 -6.29
CA ARG A 1040 -32.62 -8.99 -7.23
C ARG A 1040 -33.05 -10.26 -7.97
N GLN A 1041 -33.83 -11.12 -7.33
CA GLN A 1041 -34.35 -12.31 -7.99
C GLN A 1041 -35.42 -11.93 -9.03
N LYS A 1042 -36.33 -11.01 -8.71
CA LYS A 1042 -37.32 -10.49 -9.67
C LYS A 1042 -36.65 -9.81 -10.86
N GLU A 1043 -35.62 -9.00 -10.63
CA GLU A 1043 -34.84 -8.34 -11.67
C GLU A 1043 -34.20 -9.37 -12.62
N ARG A 1044 -33.57 -10.42 -12.07
CA ARG A 1044 -33.01 -11.52 -12.87
C ARG A 1044 -34.06 -12.28 -13.67
N ASP A 1045 -35.22 -12.53 -13.09
CA ASP A 1045 -36.32 -13.24 -13.76
C ASP A 1045 -36.91 -12.39 -14.91
N LEU A 1046 -37.03 -11.07 -14.72
CA LEU A 1046 -37.42 -10.09 -15.75
C LEU A 1046 -36.37 -9.97 -16.87
N GLU A 1047 -35.09 -9.84 -16.53
CA GLU A 1047 -34.01 -9.83 -17.51
C GLU A 1047 -33.98 -11.11 -18.35
N ALA A 1048 -34.21 -12.28 -17.71
CA ALA A 1048 -34.29 -13.54 -18.43
C ALA A 1048 -35.50 -13.58 -19.38
N LEU A 1049 -36.64 -13.00 -19.00
CA LEU A 1049 -37.81 -12.87 -19.87
C LEU A 1049 -37.52 -11.95 -21.07
N VAL A 1050 -36.91 -10.79 -20.84
CA VAL A 1050 -36.53 -9.82 -21.88
C VAL A 1050 -35.51 -10.43 -22.85
N ARG A 1051 -34.50 -11.16 -22.34
CA ARG A 1051 -33.52 -11.85 -23.19
C ARG A 1051 -34.17 -12.92 -24.05
N ARG A 1052 -35.10 -13.70 -23.50
CA ARG A 1052 -35.87 -14.68 -24.27
C ARG A 1052 -36.71 -14.00 -25.35
N PHE A 1053 -37.41 -12.92 -25.03
CA PHE A 1053 -38.19 -12.14 -26.00
C PHE A 1053 -37.31 -11.57 -27.11
N LYS A 1054 -36.16 -10.98 -26.78
CA LYS A 1054 -35.20 -10.45 -27.76
C LYS A 1054 -34.67 -11.54 -28.70
N THR A 1055 -34.41 -12.74 -28.18
CA THR A 1055 -33.94 -13.88 -28.97
C THR A 1055 -35.04 -14.38 -29.91
N ASP A 1056 -36.27 -14.50 -29.41
CA ASP A 1056 -37.42 -14.91 -30.22
C ASP A 1056 -37.77 -13.86 -31.30
N LEU A 1057 -37.63 -12.57 -30.99
CA LEU A 1057 -37.79 -11.47 -31.94
C LEU A 1057 -36.72 -11.49 -33.03
N HIS A 1058 -35.46 -11.72 -32.65
CA HIS A 1058 -34.35 -11.86 -33.61
C HIS A 1058 -34.57 -13.04 -34.56
N ASN A 1059 -35.10 -14.16 -34.04
CA ASN A 1059 -35.50 -15.30 -34.86
C ASN A 1059 -36.67 -14.97 -35.81
N CYS A 1060 -37.58 -14.06 -35.44
CA CYS A 1060 -38.64 -13.57 -36.34
C CYS A 1060 -38.11 -12.70 -37.47
N VAL A 1061 -37.11 -11.85 -37.19
CA VAL A 1061 -36.48 -10.96 -38.18
C VAL A 1061 -35.85 -11.74 -39.34
N ALA A 1062 -35.40 -12.99 -39.12
CA ALA A 1062 -34.89 -13.86 -40.18
C ALA A 1062 -35.92 -14.16 -41.31
N TYR A 1063 -37.22 -14.00 -41.05
CA TYR A 1063 -38.29 -14.26 -42.02
C TYR A 1063 -38.82 -12.99 -42.71
N ILE A 1064 -38.09 -11.86 -42.64
CA ILE A 1064 -38.53 -10.57 -43.21
C ILE A 1064 -38.81 -10.61 -44.72
N GLN A 1065 -38.14 -11.52 -45.44
CA GLN A 1065 -38.31 -11.71 -46.88
C GLN A 1065 -39.54 -12.58 -47.25
N GLU A 1066 -40.19 -13.21 -46.27
CA GLU A 1066 -41.36 -14.08 -46.45
C GLU A 1066 -42.59 -13.58 -45.64
N PRO A 1067 -43.41 -12.68 -46.21
CA PRO A 1067 -44.45 -11.95 -45.46
C PRO A 1067 -45.51 -12.83 -44.78
N ARG A 1068 -45.80 -14.02 -45.35
CA ARG A 1068 -46.79 -14.96 -44.79
C ARG A 1068 -46.24 -15.71 -43.57
N LEU A 1069 -44.98 -16.14 -43.63
CA LEU A 1069 -44.31 -16.86 -42.53
C LEU A 1069 -43.99 -15.91 -41.37
N LEU A 1070 -43.56 -14.68 -41.68
CA LEU A 1070 -43.34 -13.64 -40.68
C LEU A 1070 -44.62 -13.36 -39.87
N LYS A 1071 -45.76 -13.24 -40.53
CA LYS A 1071 -47.06 -13.00 -39.88
C LYS A 1071 -47.44 -14.12 -38.92
N GLU A 1072 -47.18 -15.39 -39.26
CA GLU A 1072 -47.42 -16.52 -38.35
C GLU A 1072 -46.46 -16.51 -37.16
N LYS A 1073 -45.17 -16.24 -37.38
CA LYS A 1073 -44.16 -16.21 -36.32
C LYS A 1073 -44.37 -15.06 -35.34
N VAL A 1074 -44.75 -13.88 -35.83
CA VAL A 1074 -45.12 -12.73 -34.99
C VAL A 1074 -46.40 -13.02 -34.19
N ARG A 1075 -47.40 -13.68 -34.78
CA ARG A 1075 -48.61 -14.12 -34.07
C ARG A 1075 -48.29 -15.12 -32.95
N ALA A 1076 -47.40 -16.09 -33.20
CA ALA A 1076 -46.95 -17.05 -32.19
C ALA A 1076 -46.17 -16.37 -31.05
N LEU A 1077 -45.39 -15.32 -31.36
CA LEU A 1077 -44.65 -14.53 -30.37
C LEU A 1077 -45.62 -13.71 -29.49
N PHE A 1078 -46.67 -13.15 -30.09
CA PHE A 1078 -47.76 -12.48 -29.35
C PHE A 1078 -48.47 -13.44 -28.38
N GLU A 1079 -48.87 -14.64 -28.82
CA GLU A 1079 -49.53 -15.63 -27.94
C GLU A 1079 -48.63 -16.17 -26.81
N LYS A 1080 -47.31 -16.19 -27.01
CA LYS A 1080 -46.35 -16.76 -26.05
C LYS A 1080 -45.99 -15.80 -24.91
N TYR A 1081 -45.87 -14.51 -25.22
CA TYR A 1081 -45.43 -13.48 -24.26
C TYR A 1081 -46.58 -12.64 -23.69
N VAL A 1082 -47.75 -12.65 -24.34
CA VAL A 1082 -48.97 -12.03 -23.82
C VAL A 1082 -49.88 -13.15 -23.31
N GLN A 1083 -49.91 -13.39 -22.00
CA GLN A 1083 -50.84 -14.35 -21.41
C GLN A 1083 -52.24 -13.72 -21.29
N ARG A 1084 -53.29 -14.54 -21.47
CA ARG A 1084 -54.72 -14.16 -21.38
C ARG A 1084 -55.16 -13.47 -20.08
N ALA A 1085 -54.30 -13.34 -19.08
CA ALA A 1085 -54.56 -12.56 -17.87
C ALA A 1085 -54.63 -11.04 -18.16
N ASP A 1086 -53.81 -10.55 -19.11
CA ASP A 1086 -53.75 -9.11 -19.45
C ASP A 1086 -55.00 -8.63 -20.21
N MET A 1087 -55.79 -9.55 -20.79
CA MET A 1087 -57.10 -9.22 -21.37
C MET A 1087 -58.22 -9.11 -20.34
N VAL A 1088 -58.05 -9.68 -19.13
CA VAL A 1088 -59.03 -9.57 -18.03
C VAL A 1088 -58.72 -8.38 -17.11
N GLU A 1089 -57.47 -7.90 -17.07
CA GLU A 1089 -57.08 -6.73 -16.29
C GLU A 1089 -57.72 -5.41 -16.76
N ILE A 1090 -58.19 -5.31 -18.02
CA ILE A 1090 -58.94 -4.12 -18.46
C ILE A 1090 -60.33 -4.05 -17.78
N ALA A 1091 -60.87 -5.17 -17.25
CA ALA A 1091 -62.15 -5.19 -16.54
C ALA A 1091 -62.02 -5.43 -15.02
N GLY A 1092 -60.88 -5.93 -14.53
CA GLY A 1092 -60.61 -6.16 -13.10
C GLY A 1092 -59.87 -5.01 -12.38
N LEU A 1093 -59.44 -3.98 -13.10
CA LEU A 1093 -58.58 -2.91 -12.58
C LEU A 1093 -59.20 -2.07 -11.45
N ASN A 1094 -60.51 -2.18 -11.16
CA ASN A 1094 -61.15 -1.46 -10.05
C ASN A 1094 -61.18 -2.24 -8.73
N THR A 1095 -61.21 -3.57 -8.75
CA THR A 1095 -61.26 -4.38 -7.53
C THR A 1095 -59.88 -4.61 -6.92
N ASP A 1096 -58.83 -4.76 -7.74
CA ASP A 1096 -57.46 -4.93 -7.24
C ASP A 1096 -56.86 -3.59 -6.80
N LEU A 1097 -57.18 -2.47 -7.45
CA LEU A 1097 -56.78 -1.15 -6.98
C LEU A 1097 -57.44 -0.83 -5.64
N GLN A 1098 -58.69 -1.22 -5.39
CA GLN A 1098 -59.33 -1.08 -4.08
C GLN A 1098 -58.73 -1.99 -3.00
N GLN A 1099 -58.34 -3.23 -3.32
CA GLN A 1099 -57.67 -4.11 -2.36
C GLN A 1099 -56.23 -3.68 -2.07
N GLU A 1100 -55.50 -3.19 -3.08
CA GLU A 1100 -54.15 -2.65 -2.93
C GLU A 1100 -54.20 -1.32 -2.17
N TYR A 1101 -55.19 -0.45 -2.43
CA TYR A 1101 -55.43 0.76 -1.64
C TYR A 1101 -55.82 0.42 -0.20
N ALA A 1102 -56.63 -0.63 0.02
CA ALA A 1102 -56.97 -1.09 1.35
C ALA A 1102 -55.75 -1.67 2.09
N ARG A 1103 -54.87 -2.42 1.40
CA ARG A 1103 -53.61 -2.93 1.98
C ARG A 1103 -52.60 -1.83 2.24
N GLN A 1104 -52.44 -0.87 1.33
CA GLN A 1104 -51.56 0.30 1.53
C GLN A 1104 -52.10 1.19 2.64
N ARG A 1105 -53.42 1.40 2.71
CA ARG A 1105 -54.07 2.09 3.82
C ARG A 1105 -53.88 1.35 5.13
N GLU A 1106 -54.03 0.03 5.18
CA GLU A 1106 -53.84 -0.76 6.40
C GLU A 1106 -52.36 -0.84 6.81
N HIS A 1107 -51.43 -0.85 5.85
CA HIS A 1107 -49.99 -0.75 6.09
C HIS A 1107 -49.61 0.65 6.61
N LEU A 1108 -50.15 1.70 6.01
CA LEU A 1108 -49.99 3.08 6.49
C LEU A 1108 -50.65 3.26 7.85
N GLU A 1109 -51.84 2.71 8.12
CA GLU A 1109 -52.51 2.76 9.42
C GLU A 1109 -51.70 2.00 10.48
N ARG A 1110 -51.10 0.85 10.16
CA ARG A 1110 -50.17 0.13 11.07
C ARG A 1110 -48.87 0.89 11.29
N ASN A 1111 -48.31 1.52 10.25
CA ASN A 1111 -47.12 2.36 10.37
C ASN A 1111 -47.40 3.64 11.16
N LEU A 1112 -48.57 4.25 10.98
CA LEU A 1112 -49.01 5.43 11.70
C LEU A 1112 -49.39 5.06 13.14
N ALA A 1113 -49.94 3.87 13.39
CA ALA A 1113 -50.16 3.35 14.75
C ALA A 1113 -48.83 3.05 15.47
N THR A 1114 -47.85 2.46 14.79
CA THR A 1114 -46.51 2.22 15.37
C THR A 1114 -45.74 3.52 15.57
N LEU A 1115 -45.85 4.48 14.65
CA LEU A 1115 -45.31 5.84 14.82
C LEU A 1115 -46.01 6.57 15.95
N ARG A 1116 -47.34 6.51 16.07
CA ARG A 1116 -48.06 7.07 17.22
C ARG A 1116 -47.61 6.41 18.52
N LYS A 1117 -47.43 5.09 18.53
CA LYS A 1117 -46.93 4.36 19.72
C LYS A 1117 -45.49 4.76 20.05
N LYS A 1118 -44.64 5.00 19.04
CA LYS A 1118 -43.28 5.55 19.22
C LYS A 1118 -43.30 6.98 19.73
N VAL A 1119 -44.14 7.85 19.18
CA VAL A 1119 -44.29 9.26 19.60
C VAL A 1119 -44.85 9.33 21.02
N VAL A 1120 -45.83 8.49 21.37
CA VAL A 1120 -46.35 8.40 22.75
C VAL A 1120 -45.25 7.89 23.67
N LYS A 1121 -44.52 6.83 23.29
CA LYS A 1121 -43.41 6.29 24.10
C LYS A 1121 -42.26 7.28 24.25
N GLU A 1122 -41.91 8.05 23.21
CA GLU A 1122 -40.94 9.14 23.28
C GLU A 1122 -41.44 10.33 24.07
N SER A 1123 -42.74 10.61 24.06
CA SER A 1123 -43.34 11.64 24.90
C SER A 1123 -43.35 11.24 26.36
N GLU A 1124 -43.60 9.96 26.67
CA GLU A 1124 -43.48 9.39 28.01
C GLU A 1124 -42.02 9.37 28.47
N LEU A 1125 -41.08 9.00 27.60
CA LEU A 1125 -39.63 9.06 27.88
C LEU A 1125 -39.18 10.50 28.13
N ARG A 1126 -39.56 11.45 27.28
CA ARG A 1126 -39.29 12.87 27.51
C ARG A 1126 -39.92 13.35 28.81
N ARG A 1127 -41.12 12.88 29.16
CA ARG A 1127 -41.75 13.23 30.43
C ARG A 1127 -40.99 12.64 31.62
N THR A 1128 -40.52 11.40 31.55
CA THR A 1128 -39.71 10.79 32.60
C THR A 1128 -38.35 11.47 32.71
N ASP A 1129 -37.76 11.88 31.59
CA ASP A 1129 -36.49 12.61 31.55
C ASP A 1129 -36.65 14.00 32.14
N TYR A 1130 -37.74 14.69 31.82
CA TYR A 1130 -38.06 15.99 32.40
C TYR A 1130 -38.32 15.89 33.90
N VAL A 1131 -39.01 14.85 34.37
CA VAL A 1131 -39.23 14.60 35.81
C VAL A 1131 -37.91 14.26 36.51
N ARG A 1132 -37.03 13.48 35.89
CA ARG A 1132 -35.70 13.17 36.42
C ARG A 1132 -34.83 14.42 36.50
N ILE A 1133 -34.74 15.20 35.42
CA ILE A 1133 -34.00 16.47 35.40
C ILE A 1133 -34.60 17.44 36.43
N MET A 1134 -35.92 17.47 36.60
CA MET A 1134 -36.56 18.28 37.63
C MET A 1134 -36.20 17.80 39.04
N GLN A 1135 -36.12 16.49 39.30
CA GLN A 1135 -35.70 15.93 40.59
C GLN A 1135 -34.21 16.20 40.86
N GLU A 1136 -33.35 16.05 39.85
CA GLU A 1136 -31.92 16.39 39.92
C GLU A 1136 -31.74 17.88 40.19
N ASN A 1137 -32.46 18.75 39.47
CA ASN A 1137 -32.43 20.20 39.72
C ASN A 1137 -32.94 20.55 41.11
N VAL A 1138 -33.97 19.87 41.62
CA VAL A 1138 -34.44 20.06 43.02
C VAL A 1138 -33.39 19.60 44.03
N SER A 1139 -32.67 18.50 43.76
CA SER A 1139 -31.58 18.03 44.60
C SER A 1139 -30.41 19.02 44.59
N LEU A 1140 -30.01 19.50 43.41
CA LEU A 1140 -28.96 20.50 43.24
C LEU A 1140 -29.34 21.83 43.92
N ILE A 1141 -30.61 22.23 43.87
CA ILE A 1141 -31.08 23.42 44.61
C ILE A 1141 -30.99 23.20 46.12
N LYS A 1142 -31.31 22.01 46.63
CA LYS A 1142 -31.12 21.69 48.06
C LYS A 1142 -29.65 21.74 48.45
N GLU A 1143 -28.78 21.18 47.63
CA GLU A 1143 -27.33 21.16 47.82
C GLU A 1143 -26.75 22.57 47.77
N ILE A 1144 -27.15 23.40 46.80
CA ILE A 1144 -26.79 24.81 46.73
C ILE A 1144 -27.27 25.58 47.98
N ASN A 1145 -28.45 25.26 48.50
CA ASN A 1145 -28.97 25.91 49.71
C ASN A 1145 -28.30 25.43 50.99
N GLU A 1146 -27.85 24.17 51.06
CA GLU A 1146 -26.99 23.65 52.12
C GLU A 1146 -25.60 24.28 52.06
N LEU A 1147 -24.98 24.33 50.88
CA LEU A 1147 -23.71 25.02 50.65
C LEU A 1147 -23.82 26.51 50.96
N ARG A 1148 -24.94 27.18 50.67
CA ARG A 1148 -25.16 28.59 51.09
C ARG A 1148 -25.29 28.72 52.61
N ARG A 1149 -25.87 27.72 53.29
CA ARG A 1149 -25.94 27.68 54.76
C ARG A 1149 -24.58 27.46 55.38
N GLU A 1150 -23.80 26.52 54.85
CA GLU A 1150 -22.42 26.27 55.27
C GLU A 1150 -21.52 27.46 54.99
N LEU A 1151 -21.65 28.11 53.84
CA LEU A 1151 -20.91 29.32 53.48
C LEU A 1151 -21.28 30.49 54.39
N LYS A 1152 -22.52 30.59 54.83
CA LYS A 1152 -22.94 31.57 55.85
C LYS A 1152 -22.37 31.22 57.23
N PHE A 1153 -22.33 29.95 57.59
CA PHE A 1153 -21.75 29.48 58.85
C PHE A 1153 -20.23 29.70 58.89
N THR A 1154 -19.51 29.36 57.82
CA THR A 1154 -18.09 29.65 57.68
C THR A 1154 -17.81 31.14 57.59
N ARG A 1155 -18.65 31.95 56.93
CA ARG A 1155 -18.51 33.43 56.99
C ARG A 1155 -18.75 33.99 58.39
N SER A 1156 -19.65 33.40 59.19
CA SER A 1156 -19.83 33.77 60.59
C SER A 1156 -18.61 33.38 61.42
N GLN A 1157 -18.06 32.18 61.22
CA GLN A 1157 -16.82 31.75 61.88
C GLN A 1157 -15.62 32.60 61.46
N VAL A 1158 -15.52 32.98 60.19
CA VAL A 1158 -14.48 33.90 59.68
C VAL A 1158 -14.68 35.29 60.29
N TYR A 1159 -15.90 35.81 60.39
CA TYR A 1159 -16.18 37.08 61.05
C TYR A 1159 -15.86 37.05 62.56
N ASP A 1160 -16.19 35.94 63.25
CA ASP A 1160 -15.88 35.75 64.67
C ASP A 1160 -14.36 35.57 64.90
N LEU A 1161 -13.65 34.91 63.97
CA LEU A 1161 -12.19 34.80 63.97
C LEU A 1161 -11.51 36.12 63.61
N GLU A 1162 -12.04 36.90 62.66
CA GLU A 1162 -11.58 38.24 62.31
C GLU A 1162 -11.82 39.23 63.46
N ALA A 1163 -12.93 39.09 64.20
CA ALA A 1163 -13.21 39.85 65.41
C ALA A 1163 -12.30 39.45 66.59
N ALA A 1164 -11.93 38.16 66.70
CA ALA A 1164 -10.97 37.66 67.69
C ALA A 1164 -9.51 38.06 67.37
N LEU A 1165 -9.17 38.29 66.10
CA LEU A 1165 -7.81 38.57 65.63
C LEU A 1165 -7.43 40.07 65.55
N LYS A 1166 -8.33 41.00 65.93
CA LYS A 1166 -8.04 42.46 66.10
C LYS A 1166 -7.07 43.07 65.06
N LEU A 1167 -7.26 42.77 63.77
CA LEU A 1167 -6.55 43.45 62.68
C LEU A 1167 -7.42 44.55 62.10
N THR A 1168 -7.28 45.75 62.68
CA THR A 1168 -7.79 47.00 62.12
C THR A 1168 -6.84 47.52 61.05
N LYS A 1169 -7.38 47.91 59.89
CA LYS A 1169 -7.15 49.21 59.21
C LYS A 1169 -7.86 49.26 57.85
N LYS A 1170 -9.07 49.84 57.83
CA LYS A 1170 -9.70 50.40 56.63
C LYS A 1170 -9.35 51.89 56.54
N ILE A 1171 -8.76 52.27 55.42
CA ILE A 1171 -8.54 53.65 54.98
C ILE A 1171 -9.85 54.17 54.35
N ARG A 1172 -10.30 55.36 54.78
CA ARG A 1172 -11.31 56.23 54.14
C ARG A 1172 -10.65 57.13 53.08
N PRO A 1173 -11.40 57.68 52.12
CA PRO A 1173 -11.94 59.07 52.24
C PRO A 1173 -13.44 59.15 51.84
N GLN A 1174 -14.34 59.92 52.49
CA GLN A 1174 -14.61 61.39 52.38
C GLN A 1174 -14.78 61.87 50.91
N ASP A 1175 -15.78 62.65 50.49
CA ASP A 1175 -16.96 63.28 51.10
C ASP A 1175 -17.98 63.69 50.01
N VAL A 1176 -19.23 63.86 50.43
CA VAL A 1176 -20.41 64.41 49.73
C VAL A 1176 -20.58 65.90 50.13
N PRO A 1177 -21.30 66.72 49.34
CA PRO A 1177 -22.39 67.53 49.92
C PRO A 1177 -23.69 67.44 49.07
N GLU A 1178 -24.84 67.09 49.67
CA GLU A 1178 -25.94 67.96 50.18
C GLU A 1178 -26.83 68.55 49.06
N THR A 1179 -28.17 68.65 49.10
CA THR A 1179 -29.32 68.28 49.97
C THR A 1179 -30.61 68.66 49.17
N VAL A 1180 -31.60 67.77 48.98
CA VAL A 1180 -33.01 67.71 49.52
C VAL A 1180 -33.80 69.04 49.69
N PRO A 1181 -35.16 69.06 49.57
CA PRO A 1181 -36.10 68.66 50.65
C PRO A 1181 -37.34 67.85 50.18
N SER A 1182 -37.75 66.78 50.91
CA SER A 1182 -38.88 66.65 51.87
C SER A 1182 -40.29 66.76 51.23
N GLU A 1183 -41.21 65.81 51.40
CA GLU A 1183 -41.95 65.58 52.66
C GLU A 1183 -42.73 64.23 52.71
N ALA A 1184 -42.91 63.76 53.96
CA ALA A 1184 -44.03 62.97 54.53
C ALA A 1184 -44.08 61.41 54.47
N MET A 1185 -43.61 60.83 55.60
CA MET A 1185 -43.96 59.59 56.35
C MET A 1185 -45.47 59.19 56.40
N PRO A 1186 -45.90 57.96 56.80
CA PRO A 1186 -45.48 57.17 58.01
C PRO A 1186 -45.51 55.62 57.82
N SER A 1187 -45.40 54.69 58.78
CA SER A 1187 -44.65 54.47 60.04
C SER A 1187 -44.82 52.97 60.43
N ILE A 1188 -43.84 52.40 61.14
CA ILE A 1188 -43.92 51.27 62.13
C ILE A 1188 -44.15 49.81 61.63
N ALA A 1189 -43.28 48.92 62.13
CA ALA A 1189 -43.21 47.44 62.05
C ALA A 1189 -44.37 46.73 62.83
N PRO A 1190 -44.46 45.38 63.02
CA PRO A 1190 -43.55 44.26 62.68
C PRO A 1190 -44.25 42.96 62.19
N THR A 1191 -43.43 41.91 61.98
CA THR A 1191 -43.78 40.46 61.99
C THR A 1191 -44.80 39.94 60.97
N MET A 1192 -44.38 39.02 60.10
CA MET A 1192 -44.78 37.59 60.17
C MET A 1192 -44.04 36.80 59.07
N ARG A 1193 -43.53 35.63 59.46
CA ARG A 1193 -43.18 34.53 58.54
C ARG A 1193 -44.43 34.12 57.75
N LEU A 1194 -44.20 33.52 56.56
CA LEU A 1194 -45.11 32.83 55.61
C LEU A 1194 -45.04 33.55 54.25
N ASN A 1195 -44.79 32.95 53.09
CA ASN A 1195 -44.76 31.55 52.67
C ASN A 1195 -43.84 31.50 51.42
N GLU A 1196 -42.79 30.67 51.41
CA GLU A 1196 -41.94 30.46 50.19
C GLU A 1196 -42.79 30.04 48.97
N GLN A 1197 -43.96 29.44 49.21
CA GLN A 1197 -44.91 29.03 48.18
C GLN A 1197 -45.52 30.20 47.38
N GLN A 1198 -45.69 31.40 47.96
CA GLN A 1198 -46.25 32.55 47.25
C GLN A 1198 -45.21 33.25 46.35
N GLU A 1199 -43.94 33.23 46.75
CA GLU A 1199 -42.84 33.72 45.92
C GLU A 1199 -42.57 32.78 44.74
N THR A 1200 -42.64 31.46 44.96
CA THR A 1200 -42.59 30.48 43.86
C THR A 1200 -43.77 30.61 42.90
N GLY A 1201 -44.95 30.98 43.40
CA GLY A 1201 -46.15 31.19 42.58
C GLY A 1201 -45.97 32.35 41.59
N ARG A 1202 -45.44 33.49 42.06
CA ARG A 1202 -45.18 34.67 41.21
C ARG A 1202 -44.08 34.42 40.18
N ILE A 1203 -43.06 33.63 40.53
CA ILE A 1203 -41.97 33.25 39.61
C ILE A 1203 -42.50 32.30 38.51
N ILE A 1204 -43.36 31.35 38.86
CA ILE A 1204 -44.01 30.45 37.89
C ILE A 1204 -44.95 31.22 36.95
N GLU A 1205 -45.64 32.25 37.46
CA GLU A 1205 -46.54 33.09 36.67
C GLU A 1205 -45.76 33.98 35.68
N MET A 1206 -44.62 34.56 36.10
CA MET A 1206 -43.71 35.26 35.19
C MET A 1206 -43.10 34.32 34.14
N GLN A 1207 -42.72 33.09 34.51
CA GLN A 1207 -42.17 32.11 33.57
C GLN A 1207 -43.22 31.61 32.57
N ARG A 1208 -44.50 31.53 32.95
CA ARG A 1208 -45.60 31.20 32.03
C ARG A 1208 -45.83 32.29 30.98
N LEU A 1209 -45.77 33.56 31.39
CA LEU A 1209 -45.88 34.70 30.48
C LEU A 1209 -44.70 34.73 29.48
N GLU A 1210 -43.49 34.45 29.94
CA GLU A 1210 -42.31 34.41 29.07
C GLU A 1210 -42.35 33.22 28.09
N ILE A 1211 -42.82 32.05 28.52
CA ILE A 1211 -43.00 30.88 27.64
C ILE A 1211 -44.10 31.13 26.60
N GLN A 1212 -45.16 31.87 26.96
CA GLN A 1212 -46.22 32.24 26.01
C GLN A 1212 -45.70 33.22 24.95
N ARG A 1213 -44.89 34.21 25.36
CA ARG A 1213 -44.22 35.15 24.46
C ARG A 1213 -43.24 34.47 23.50
N LEU A 1214 -42.46 33.50 23.99
CA LEU A 1214 -41.54 32.71 23.17
C LEU A 1214 -42.26 31.76 22.20
N ARG A 1215 -43.43 31.23 22.57
CA ARG A 1215 -44.27 30.43 21.65
C ARG A 1215 -44.88 31.28 20.53
N GLU A 1216 -45.31 32.50 20.84
CA GLU A 1216 -45.78 33.45 19.81
C GLU A 1216 -44.65 33.82 18.84
N GLN A 1217 -43.42 34.02 19.33
CA GLN A 1217 -42.24 34.27 18.47
C GLN A 1217 -41.84 33.07 17.59
N ILE A 1218 -41.96 31.83 18.10
CA ILE A 1218 -41.68 30.63 17.32
C ILE A 1218 -42.77 30.43 16.25
N GLN A 1219 -44.02 30.76 16.56
CA GLN A 1219 -45.14 30.65 15.62
C GLN A 1219 -45.10 31.74 14.52
N GLU A 1220 -44.51 32.91 14.80
CA GLU A 1220 -44.19 33.94 13.79
C GLU A 1220 -42.99 33.56 12.90
N GLN A 1221 -42.03 32.79 13.41
CA GLN A 1221 -40.88 32.31 12.60
C GLN A 1221 -41.18 31.10 11.71
N GLU A 1222 -42.27 30.36 11.95
CA GLU A 1222 -42.72 29.26 11.09
C GLU A 1222 -43.53 29.71 9.85
N GLN A 1223 -43.77 31.02 9.65
CA GLN A 1223 -44.53 31.58 8.52
C GLN A 1223 -43.71 32.42 7.51
N VAL A 1224 -42.42 32.11 7.30
CA VAL A 1224 -41.63 32.68 6.18
C VAL A 1224 -41.09 31.56 5.27
N PRO A 1225 -41.34 31.57 3.95
CA PRO A 1225 -40.96 30.48 3.04
C PRO A 1225 -39.60 30.69 2.34
N GLY A 1226 -38.81 29.61 2.23
CA GLY A 1226 -37.61 29.45 1.39
C GLY A 1226 -36.40 28.93 2.20
N PHE A 1227 -35.66 27.87 1.87
CA PHE A 1227 -35.44 27.13 0.62
C PHE A 1227 -34.99 25.68 0.91
N HIS A 1228 -35.20 24.79 -0.06
CA HIS A 1228 -34.76 23.39 -0.14
C HIS A 1228 -33.22 23.20 -0.22
N PRO A 1229 -32.71 21.99 0.09
CA PRO A 1229 -31.56 21.39 -0.58
C PRO A 1229 -31.97 20.37 -1.67
N LEU A 1230 -31.34 20.45 -2.84
CA LEU A 1230 -31.33 19.44 -3.93
C LEU A 1230 -30.19 18.41 -3.64
N SER A 1231 -30.12 17.18 -4.14
CA SER A 1231 -30.55 16.60 -5.44
C SER A 1231 -30.49 15.05 -5.38
N VAL A 1232 -31.27 14.35 -6.21
CA VAL A 1232 -30.77 13.42 -7.27
C VAL A 1232 -31.84 13.27 -8.36
N VAL A 1233 -31.35 13.42 -9.59
CA VAL A 1233 -31.89 13.34 -10.95
C VAL A 1233 -32.94 12.25 -11.26
N ARG A 1234 -34.01 12.66 -11.96
CA ARG A 1234 -34.55 11.93 -13.14
C ARG A 1234 -34.90 12.93 -14.25
N LEU A 1235 -34.39 12.63 -15.44
CA LEU A 1235 -34.61 13.30 -16.74
C LEU A 1235 -36.09 13.50 -17.09
N PRO A 1236 -36.38 14.43 -18.02
CA PRO A 1236 -37.19 14.01 -19.16
C PRO A 1236 -36.67 14.48 -20.55
N SER A 1237 -36.87 13.55 -21.46
CA SER A 1237 -37.13 13.63 -22.90
C SER A 1237 -37.48 14.99 -23.51
N LEU A 1238 -36.73 15.27 -24.59
CA LEU A 1238 -37.09 15.91 -25.86
C LEU A 1238 -38.59 15.95 -26.21
N LEU A 1239 -39.03 17.12 -26.70
CA LEU A 1239 -39.94 17.27 -27.85
C LEU A 1239 -39.76 18.70 -28.39
N GLU A 1240 -39.24 18.76 -29.63
CA GLU A 1240 -39.56 19.70 -30.71
C GLU A 1240 -39.35 21.21 -30.46
N SER A 1241 -38.74 22.01 -31.34
CA SER A 1241 -38.36 21.86 -32.74
C SER A 1241 -37.42 23.04 -33.03
N GLU A 1242 -36.27 22.76 -33.65
CA GLU A 1242 -35.89 23.30 -34.95
C GLU A 1242 -34.94 24.53 -34.92
N VAL A 1243 -33.75 24.27 -35.49
CA VAL A 1243 -33.06 25.09 -36.51
C VAL A 1243 -32.51 26.44 -35.99
N ASP A 1244 -31.25 26.59 -35.54
CA ASP A 1244 -29.96 26.35 -36.23
C ASP A 1244 -29.87 27.31 -37.46
N PHE A 1245 -29.09 28.39 -37.47
CA PHE A 1245 -27.65 28.40 -37.75
C PHE A 1245 -27.09 29.83 -37.79
N GLU A 1246 -25.78 29.91 -37.50
CA GLU A 1246 -24.71 30.63 -38.19
C GLU A 1246 -24.95 32.01 -38.84
N VAL A 1247 -23.99 32.94 -38.82
CA VAL A 1247 -22.60 32.80 -39.26
C VAL A 1247 -21.75 33.83 -38.53
N GLN A 1248 -20.61 33.39 -38.00
CA GLN A 1248 -19.48 34.29 -37.71
C GLN A 1248 -19.00 34.94 -39.02
N THR A 1249 -19.01 36.26 -39.06
CA THR A 1249 -17.81 37.10 -39.31
C THR A 1249 -18.33 38.54 -39.42
N LYS A 1250 -17.88 39.48 -38.60
CA LYS A 1250 -16.58 39.59 -37.92
C LYS A 1250 -16.44 38.86 -36.59
#